data_AF-A0AA85FN36-F1
#
_entry.id   AF-A0AA85FN36-F1
#
_cell.length_a   1.000
_cell.length_b   1.000
_cell.length_c   1.000
_cell.angle_alpha   90.00
_cell.angle_beta   90.00
_cell.angle_gamma   90.00
#
_symmetry.space_group_name_H-M   'P 1'
#
loop_
_entity.id
_entity.type
_entity.pdbx_description
1 polymer ?
#
loop_
_entity_poly.entity_id
_entity_poly.type
_entity_poly.pdbx_seq_one_letter_code
_entity_poly.pdbx_strand_id
1 'polypeptide(L)'
;MDENLEFHIKVSYFEIYMDKIRDLLDVSKTNLPVHEDKDRVPYVKGATERFVSSPEEVFDVIDEGKANRHVAVTNMNEHSSRSHSVFMITVRQENLETQKKLHGKLYLVDLAGSEKVAKTGAEGTVLDEAKNINKSLSALGNVINALVEGSSHVPYRDSKLTRILQESLGGNARTTMVICCSPAAFNDAETKSTLMFGMRAKTIKNLVTVNEELTADEWRRRYEREKEKVRRLQNIVSHLESELKRWRGGESVSQAEWFTETQYSAAIDDTKDITAPDVFPTKLMSDSISATTPQGVQLSNTSQARTASLPSSRVAAISDTLSSTAGGVGDEQLQLLYQQLDDKDDEINKQAQTIARLRQQVEEQDEIINTLRKEREGQLKEITNLQAEYQSSKEEVKEVLQALEELAMNYDQKAQEIASKAKELEDVQESLLKQTRLMHSKDGELSQLKDTHQNQKKKYTEMMSSLLKDLIDVGECLNDQLTKPSVGAERLDEEFTVVRLYISKMKTEAKSLQSRVRQLEEERVQHVQLMRKSDDESKDLRTRLHAFEVKIATLTDKIDESESRKRHLQETVDNMNAEIAKLRANEQFMSGSGEQNEKILSGQSAIRAKLDEEFKRQSEHYAAQVKSLRDELDEKQKKLEEYKE
;
A
#
# COMPACT_ATOMS: atom_id res chain seq x y z
N MET A 1 -18.12 -19.34 33.71
CA MET A 1 -17.12 -18.29 33.40
C MET A 1 -16.70 -17.69 34.73
N ASP A 2 -15.44 -17.29 34.86
CA ASP A 2 -14.96 -16.57 36.04
C ASP A 2 -15.71 -15.23 36.13
N GLU A 3 -16.40 -14.96 37.23
CA GLU A 3 -17.29 -13.79 37.39
C GLU A 3 -16.51 -12.46 37.41
N ASN A 4 -15.19 -12.54 37.56
CA ASN A 4 -14.28 -11.41 37.66
C ASN A 4 -13.66 -11.00 36.31
N LEU A 5 -14.06 -11.62 35.19
CA LEU A 5 -13.53 -11.30 33.87
C LEU A 5 -14.53 -10.47 33.06
N GLU A 6 -14.13 -9.25 32.72
CA GLU A 6 -14.87 -8.40 31.78
C GLU A 6 -14.23 -8.49 30.39
N PHE A 7 -15.07 -8.55 29.34
CA PHE A 7 -14.63 -8.64 27.95
C PHE A 7 -15.17 -7.47 27.14
N HIS A 8 -14.30 -6.83 26.37
CA HIS A 8 -14.67 -5.86 25.35
C HIS A 8 -14.29 -6.40 23.97
N ILE A 9 -15.30 -6.62 23.13
CA ILE A 9 -15.12 -7.17 21.79
C ILE A 9 -15.43 -6.08 20.76
N LYS A 10 -14.51 -5.92 19.82
CA LYS A 10 -14.66 -5.04 18.66
C LYS A 10 -14.42 -5.81 17.38
N VAL A 11 -15.12 -5.44 16.33
CA VAL A 11 -14.93 -5.99 15.00
C VAL A 11 -14.64 -4.88 13.98
N SER A 12 -13.83 -5.21 12.98
CA SER A 12 -13.52 -4.35 11.85
C SER A 12 -13.54 -5.21 10.59
N TYR A 13 -14.05 -4.68 9.48
CA TYR A 13 -14.12 -5.41 8.22
C TYR A 13 -13.72 -4.50 7.07
N PHE A 14 -12.72 -4.91 6.29
CA PHE A 14 -12.27 -4.16 5.13
C PHE A 14 -11.81 -5.11 4.02
N GLU A 15 -11.82 -4.60 2.79
CA GLU A 15 -11.24 -5.28 1.64
C GLU A 15 -10.00 -4.56 1.11
N ILE A 16 -9.13 -5.32 0.46
CA ILE A 16 -7.96 -4.85 -0.25
C ILE A 16 -8.16 -5.18 -1.72
N TYR A 17 -8.37 -4.14 -2.53
CA TYR A 17 -8.57 -4.24 -3.97
C TYR A 17 -7.63 -3.27 -4.69
N MET A 18 -6.86 -3.78 -5.65
CA MET A 18 -5.80 -3.02 -6.33
C MET A 18 -4.86 -2.26 -5.36
N ASP A 19 -4.45 -2.92 -4.27
CA ASP A 19 -3.61 -2.33 -3.20
C ASP A 19 -4.22 -1.07 -2.52
N LYS A 20 -5.53 -0.87 -2.66
CA LYS A 20 -6.32 0.14 -1.94
C LYS A 20 -7.19 -0.55 -0.90
N ILE A 21 -7.21 -0.02 0.31
CA ILE A 21 -8.01 -0.56 1.41
C ILE A 21 -9.33 0.18 1.45
N ARG A 22 -10.44 -0.55 1.40
CA ARG A 22 -11.79 0.00 1.51
C ARG A 22 -12.46 -0.57 2.75
N ASP A 23 -13.07 0.30 3.54
CA ASP A 23 -13.85 -0.10 4.70
C ASP A 23 -15.18 -0.69 4.24
N LEU A 24 -15.49 -1.91 4.68
CA LEU A 24 -16.75 -2.60 4.35
C LEU A 24 -17.86 -2.27 5.34
N LEU A 25 -17.55 -1.61 6.47
CA LEU A 25 -18.52 -1.15 7.46
C LEU A 25 -18.84 0.35 7.32
N ASP A 26 -18.08 1.06 6.49
CA ASP A 26 -18.32 2.45 6.08
C ASP A 26 -17.80 2.66 4.65
N VAL A 27 -18.69 2.45 3.67
CA VAL A 27 -18.34 2.49 2.23
C VAL A 27 -17.84 3.84 1.73
N SER A 28 -18.01 4.91 2.51
CA SER A 28 -17.47 6.25 2.20
C SER A 28 -15.96 6.31 2.36
N LYS A 29 -15.39 5.47 3.23
CA LYS A 29 -13.95 5.42 3.52
C LYS A 29 -13.24 4.50 2.53
N THR A 30 -12.52 5.13 1.60
CA THR A 30 -11.75 4.45 0.58
C THR A 30 -10.26 4.77 0.67
N ASN A 31 -9.44 3.84 0.21
CA ASN A 31 -7.97 3.93 0.21
C ASN A 31 -7.34 4.26 1.57
N LEU A 32 -7.73 3.53 2.62
CA LEU A 32 -7.17 3.72 3.95
C LEU A 32 -5.65 3.42 4.00
N PRO A 33 -4.85 4.21 4.73
CA PRO A 33 -3.42 3.99 4.87
C PRO A 33 -3.10 2.97 5.97
N VAL A 34 -2.03 2.19 5.76
CA VAL A 34 -1.46 1.29 6.77
C VAL A 34 -0.34 2.02 7.52
N HIS A 35 -0.55 2.19 8.83
CA HIS A 35 0.39 2.78 9.77
C HIS A 35 1.00 1.72 10.67
N GLU A 36 2.06 2.07 11.40
CA GLU A 36 2.67 1.23 12.43
C GLU A 36 2.49 1.92 13.79
N ASP A 37 2.17 1.16 14.83
CA ASP A 37 2.05 1.69 16.18
C ASP A 37 3.42 1.85 16.87
N LYS A 38 3.41 2.13 18.18
CA LYS A 38 4.65 2.35 18.96
C LYS A 38 5.54 1.11 19.01
N ASP A 39 4.94 -0.08 18.91
CA ASP A 39 5.61 -1.37 18.94
C ASP A 39 5.91 -1.89 17.53
N ARG A 40 5.76 -1.01 16.52
CA ARG A 40 5.92 -1.29 15.09
C ARG A 40 4.93 -2.33 14.55
N VAL A 41 3.79 -2.49 15.20
CA VAL A 41 2.72 -3.37 14.74
C VAL A 41 1.87 -2.62 13.72
N PRO A 42 1.68 -3.18 12.50
CA PRO A 42 0.93 -2.53 11.45
C PRO A 42 -0.59 -2.54 11.74
N TYR A 43 -1.26 -1.42 11.46
CA TYR A 43 -2.71 -1.27 11.58
C TYR A 43 -3.28 -0.36 10.48
N VAL A 44 -4.55 -0.55 10.16
CA VAL A 44 -5.24 0.29 9.16
C VAL A 44 -5.80 1.53 9.85
N LYS A 45 -5.21 2.70 9.58
CA LYS A 45 -5.63 3.96 10.21
C LYS A 45 -6.95 4.42 9.61
N GLY A 46 -7.94 4.64 10.47
CA GLY A 46 -9.26 5.13 10.09
C GLY A 46 -10.28 4.04 9.74
N ALA A 47 -9.89 2.76 9.81
CA ALA A 47 -10.82 1.65 9.71
C ALA A 47 -11.86 1.71 10.83
N THR A 48 -13.11 1.43 10.50
CA THR A 48 -14.23 1.44 11.43
C THR A 48 -14.18 0.24 12.35
N GLU A 49 -14.16 0.50 13.66
CA GLU A 49 -14.29 -0.53 14.70
C GLU A 49 -15.69 -0.44 15.33
N ARG A 50 -16.47 -1.52 15.26
CA ARG A 50 -17.78 -1.61 15.92
C ARG A 50 -17.68 -2.49 17.15
N PHE A 51 -18.21 -2.02 18.27
CA PHE A 51 -18.38 -2.84 19.47
C PHE A 51 -19.53 -3.82 19.24
N VAL A 52 -19.33 -5.04 19.71
CA VAL A 52 -20.33 -6.12 19.62
C VAL A 52 -20.49 -6.77 20.99
N SER A 53 -21.74 -7.10 21.32
CA SER A 53 -22.13 -7.67 22.62
C SER A 53 -22.70 -9.08 22.51
N SER A 54 -23.03 -9.54 21.30
CA SER A 54 -23.55 -10.89 21.05
C SER A 54 -22.99 -11.52 19.76
N PRO A 55 -23.03 -12.85 19.62
CA PRO A 55 -22.65 -13.52 18.38
C PRO A 55 -23.49 -13.07 17.18
N GLU A 56 -24.78 -12.80 17.39
CA GLU A 56 -25.70 -12.33 16.36
C GLU A 56 -25.23 -11.00 15.77
N GLU A 57 -24.82 -10.04 16.61
CA GLU A 57 -24.27 -8.76 16.13
C GLU A 57 -23.00 -8.95 15.29
N VAL A 58 -22.17 -9.95 15.60
CA VAL A 58 -20.99 -10.28 14.78
C VAL A 58 -21.41 -10.76 13.40
N PHE A 59 -22.41 -11.64 13.32
CA PHE A 59 -22.93 -12.14 12.05
C PHE A 59 -23.59 -11.03 11.23
N ASP A 60 -24.35 -10.13 11.87
CA ASP A 60 -24.96 -8.97 11.21
C ASP A 60 -23.91 -8.07 10.56
N VAL A 61 -22.80 -7.80 11.27
CA VAL A 61 -21.67 -7.01 10.74
C VAL A 61 -20.98 -7.72 9.57
N ILE A 62 -20.83 -9.05 9.64
CA ILE A 62 -20.27 -9.85 8.54
C ILE A 62 -21.17 -9.76 7.31
N ASP A 63 -22.49 -9.90 7.47
CA ASP A 63 -23.44 -9.91 6.36
C ASP A 63 -23.62 -8.53 5.74
N GLU A 64 -23.59 -7.46 6.54
CA GLU A 64 -23.50 -6.08 6.04
C GLU A 64 -22.24 -5.87 5.19
N GLY A 65 -21.07 -6.27 5.68
CA GLY A 65 -19.83 -6.11 4.93
C GLY A 65 -19.79 -6.95 3.64
N LYS A 66 -20.39 -8.15 3.65
CA LYS A 66 -20.58 -8.95 2.42
C LYS A 66 -21.49 -8.25 1.42
N ALA A 67 -22.60 -7.66 1.88
CA ALA A 67 -23.52 -6.92 1.01
C ALA A 67 -22.82 -5.71 0.38
N ASN A 68 -22.05 -4.96 1.17
CA ASN A 68 -21.26 -3.82 0.69
C ASN A 68 -20.17 -4.23 -0.31
N ARG A 69 -19.51 -5.38 -0.08
CA ARG A 69 -18.56 -5.98 -1.05
C ARG A 69 -19.28 -6.35 -2.36
N HIS A 70 -20.49 -6.90 -2.31
CA HIS A 70 -21.26 -7.26 -3.50
C HIS A 70 -21.71 -6.04 -4.32
N VAL A 71 -22.15 -4.95 -3.66
CA VAL A 71 -22.54 -3.71 -4.35
C VAL A 71 -21.34 -3.07 -5.07
N ALA A 72 -20.15 -3.09 -4.44
CA ALA A 72 -18.92 -2.64 -5.09
C ALA A 72 -18.60 -3.42 -6.38
N VAL A 73 -18.84 -4.73 -6.36
CA VAL A 73 -18.70 -5.63 -7.51
C VAL A 73 -19.69 -5.30 -8.64
N THR A 74 -20.96 -4.98 -8.31
CA THR A 74 -21.95 -4.64 -9.36
C THR A 74 -21.70 -3.31 -10.08
N ASN A 75 -21.02 -2.35 -9.45
CA ASN A 75 -20.69 -1.05 -10.05
C ASN A 75 -19.36 -1.05 -10.84
N MET A 76 -18.50 -2.06 -10.68
CA MET A 76 -17.18 -2.15 -11.33
C MET A 76 -16.78 -3.61 -11.60
N ASN A 77 -17.46 -4.25 -12.56
CA ASN A 77 -17.27 -5.63 -13.01
C ASN A 77 -17.54 -6.72 -11.96
N GLU A 78 -18.28 -7.74 -12.39
CA GLU A 78 -18.55 -8.96 -11.64
C GLU A 78 -17.23 -9.70 -11.32
N HIS A 79 -16.76 -9.74 -10.06
CA HIS A 79 -16.05 -10.87 -9.46
C HIS A 79 -15.57 -10.58 -8.01
N SER A 80 -16.18 -11.27 -7.02
CA SER A 80 -15.71 -11.30 -5.62
C SER A 80 -14.35 -12.00 -5.44
N SER A 81 -13.89 -12.78 -6.42
CA SER A 81 -12.60 -13.51 -6.39
C SER A 81 -11.36 -12.61 -6.52
N ARG A 82 -11.56 -11.30 -6.72
CA ARG A 82 -10.53 -10.33 -7.10
C ARG A 82 -10.12 -9.35 -6.01
N SER A 83 -10.75 -9.40 -4.84
CA SER A 83 -10.34 -8.62 -3.67
C SER A 83 -10.03 -9.54 -2.50
N HIS A 84 -9.08 -9.14 -1.65
CA HIS A 84 -8.83 -9.82 -0.38
C HIS A 84 -9.74 -9.20 0.68
N SER A 85 -10.40 -10.01 1.49
CA SER A 85 -11.23 -9.53 2.60
C SER A 85 -10.59 -9.89 3.93
N VAL A 86 -10.56 -8.93 4.86
CA VAL A 86 -9.97 -9.09 6.19
C VAL A 86 -11.01 -8.72 7.23
N PHE A 87 -11.54 -9.72 7.92
CA PHE A 87 -12.40 -9.53 9.09
C PHE A 87 -11.55 -9.67 10.35
N MET A 88 -11.48 -8.62 11.16
CA MET A 88 -10.67 -8.57 12.36
C MET A 88 -11.56 -8.52 13.58
N ILE A 89 -11.35 -9.45 14.52
CA ILE A 89 -11.99 -9.47 15.84
C ILE A 89 -10.92 -9.12 16.87
N THR A 90 -11.17 -8.07 17.63
CA THR A 90 -10.32 -7.62 18.71
C THR A 90 -11.00 -7.91 20.03
N VAL A 91 -10.35 -8.70 20.88
CA VAL A 91 -10.83 -9.06 22.22
C VAL A 91 -9.90 -8.42 23.24
N ARG A 92 -10.47 -7.63 24.14
CA ARG A 92 -9.81 -7.17 25.36
C ARG A 92 -10.48 -7.84 26.53
N GLN A 93 -9.67 -8.37 27.42
CA GLN A 93 -10.12 -9.00 28.66
C GLN A 93 -9.50 -8.22 29.82
N GLU A 94 -10.29 -7.92 30.82
CA GLU A 94 -9.86 -7.28 32.06
C GLU A 94 -10.30 -8.15 33.24
N ASN A 95 -9.35 -8.53 34.08
CA ASN A 95 -9.65 -9.21 35.33
C ASN A 95 -9.83 -8.16 36.43
N LEU A 96 -11.03 -8.05 37.00
CA LEU A 96 -11.39 -6.99 37.94
C LEU A 96 -10.68 -7.13 39.30
N GLU A 97 -10.28 -8.34 39.69
CA GLU A 97 -9.57 -8.58 40.95
C GLU A 97 -8.06 -8.30 40.84
N THR A 98 -7.43 -8.85 39.82
CA THR A 98 -5.98 -8.74 39.59
C THR A 98 -5.61 -7.48 38.82
N GLN A 99 -6.59 -6.80 38.21
CA GLN A 99 -6.41 -5.69 37.26
C GLN A 99 -5.59 -6.04 36.01
N LYS A 100 -5.33 -7.34 35.79
CA LYS A 100 -4.60 -7.86 34.64
C LYS A 100 -5.42 -7.67 33.37
N LYS A 101 -4.83 -7.04 32.36
CA LYS A 101 -5.45 -6.82 31.05
C LYS A 101 -4.78 -7.68 30.00
N LEU A 102 -5.58 -8.42 29.25
CA LEU A 102 -5.13 -9.24 28.12
C LEU A 102 -5.72 -8.70 26.82
N HIS A 103 -4.95 -8.81 25.74
CA HIS A 103 -5.37 -8.36 24.42
C HIS A 103 -5.14 -9.44 23.36
N GLY A 104 -6.18 -9.72 22.57
CA GLY A 104 -6.12 -10.66 21.47
C GLY A 104 -6.69 -10.05 20.20
N LYS A 105 -6.07 -10.36 19.06
CA LYS A 105 -6.62 -10.06 17.74
C LYS A 105 -6.72 -11.36 16.94
N LEU A 106 -7.88 -11.59 16.35
CA LEU A 106 -8.12 -12.67 15.40
C LEU A 106 -8.34 -12.05 14.03
N TYR A 107 -7.53 -12.47 13.06
CA TYR A 107 -7.67 -12.10 11.66
C TYR A 107 -8.27 -13.28 10.89
N LEU A 108 -9.43 -13.06 10.27
CA LEU A 108 -10.05 -13.98 9.33
C LEU A 108 -9.86 -13.38 7.94
N VAL A 109 -9.02 -14.03 7.14
CA VAL A 109 -8.56 -13.50 5.86
C VAL A 109 -9.05 -14.41 4.73
N ASP A 110 -9.85 -13.84 3.84
CA ASP A 110 -10.31 -14.46 2.60
C ASP A 110 -9.50 -13.87 1.45
N LEU A 111 -8.54 -14.63 0.94
CA LEU A 111 -7.62 -14.17 -0.10
C LEU A 111 -8.27 -14.27 -1.49
N ALA A 112 -7.90 -13.34 -2.36
CA ALA A 112 -8.22 -13.41 -3.78
C ALA A 112 -7.65 -14.67 -4.43
N GLY A 113 -8.21 -15.03 -5.59
CA GLY A 113 -7.83 -16.22 -6.35
C GLY A 113 -6.34 -16.23 -6.73
N SER A 114 -5.69 -17.39 -6.60
CA SER A 114 -4.28 -17.60 -6.93
C SER A 114 -4.02 -17.95 -8.39
N GLU A 115 -5.05 -17.90 -9.23
CA GLU A 115 -4.95 -18.25 -10.64
C GLU A 115 -4.06 -17.28 -11.44
N LYS A 116 -3.32 -17.84 -12.40
CA LYS A 116 -2.47 -17.05 -13.29
C LYS A 116 -3.31 -16.20 -14.24
N VAL A 117 -2.96 -14.93 -14.35
CA VAL A 117 -3.53 -13.96 -15.33
C VAL A 117 -3.54 -14.50 -16.76
N ALA A 118 -2.56 -15.31 -17.15
CA ALA A 118 -2.48 -15.89 -18.50
C ALA A 118 -3.67 -16.81 -18.85
N LYS A 119 -4.38 -17.36 -17.85
CA LYS A 119 -5.56 -18.22 -18.07
C LYS A 119 -6.86 -17.44 -18.14
N THR A 120 -6.89 -16.18 -17.69
CA THR A 120 -8.13 -15.41 -17.57
C THR A 120 -8.54 -14.74 -18.88
N GLY A 121 -7.67 -14.73 -19.90
CA GLY A 121 -7.94 -14.06 -21.18
C GLY A 121 -8.24 -12.57 -21.04
N ALA A 122 -7.82 -11.95 -19.93
CA ALA A 122 -8.16 -10.58 -19.59
C ALA A 122 -7.35 -9.59 -20.43
N GLU A 123 -8.03 -8.61 -21.03
CA GLU A 123 -7.42 -7.54 -21.82
C GLU A 123 -7.72 -6.15 -21.23
N GLY A 124 -6.88 -5.16 -21.56
CA GLY A 124 -7.07 -3.77 -21.13
C GLY A 124 -7.06 -3.57 -19.61
N THR A 125 -8.03 -2.82 -19.09
CA THR A 125 -8.13 -2.49 -17.65
C THR A 125 -8.30 -3.71 -16.76
N VAL A 126 -8.89 -4.78 -17.29
CA VAL A 126 -9.07 -6.07 -16.59
C VAL A 126 -7.73 -6.79 -16.43
N LEU A 127 -6.80 -6.61 -17.36
CA LEU A 127 -5.44 -7.15 -17.26
C LEU A 127 -4.65 -6.44 -16.16
N ASP A 128 -4.75 -5.12 -16.08
CA ASP A 128 -4.05 -4.33 -15.05
C ASP A 128 -4.60 -4.59 -13.64
N GLU A 129 -5.90 -4.85 -13.54
CA GLU A 129 -6.54 -5.40 -12.33
C GLU A 129 -5.94 -6.77 -11.96
N ALA A 130 -5.97 -7.72 -12.89
CA ALA A 130 -5.48 -9.08 -12.66
C ALA A 130 -3.99 -9.11 -12.28
N LYS A 131 -3.17 -8.20 -12.84
CA LYS A 131 -1.77 -8.00 -12.46
C LYS A 131 -1.65 -7.50 -11.02
N ASN A 132 -2.45 -6.53 -10.59
CA ASN A 132 -2.39 -5.98 -9.23
C ASN A 132 -2.82 -6.99 -8.17
N ILE A 133 -3.83 -7.82 -8.47
CA ILE A 133 -4.25 -8.90 -7.58
C ILE A 133 -3.12 -9.90 -7.41
N ASN A 134 -2.52 -10.33 -8.52
CA ASN A 134 -1.38 -11.23 -8.50
C ASN A 134 -0.14 -10.60 -7.86
N LYS A 135 0.03 -9.27 -7.90
CA LYS A 135 1.11 -8.58 -7.19
C LYS A 135 1.03 -8.84 -5.68
N SER A 136 -0.16 -8.70 -5.08
CA SER A 136 -0.33 -8.94 -3.64
C SER A 136 -0.08 -10.40 -3.22
N LEU A 137 -0.52 -11.37 -4.04
CA LEU A 137 -0.25 -12.80 -3.80
C LEU A 137 1.21 -13.19 -4.08
N SER A 138 1.84 -12.55 -5.07
CA SER A 138 3.27 -12.73 -5.36
C SER A 138 4.13 -12.17 -4.25
N ALA A 139 3.79 -10.98 -3.72
CA ALA A 139 4.43 -10.41 -2.53
C ALA A 139 4.30 -11.33 -1.33
N LEU A 140 3.12 -11.91 -1.11
CA LEU A 140 2.90 -12.93 -0.07
C LEU A 140 3.81 -14.16 -0.27
N GLY A 141 3.94 -14.63 -1.50
CA GLY A 141 4.88 -15.70 -1.86
C GLY A 141 6.33 -15.36 -1.58
N ASN A 142 6.77 -14.13 -1.90
CA ASN A 142 8.12 -13.64 -1.65
C ASN A 142 8.42 -13.54 -0.16
N VAL A 143 7.48 -13.03 0.64
CA VAL A 143 7.58 -12.98 2.11
C VAL A 143 7.76 -14.39 2.68
N ILE A 144 6.96 -15.36 2.22
CA ILE A 144 7.08 -16.75 2.66
C ILE A 144 8.45 -17.32 2.29
N ASN A 145 8.92 -17.12 1.06
CA ASN A 145 10.23 -17.63 0.66
C ASN A 145 11.37 -17.03 1.50
N ALA A 146 11.37 -15.70 1.70
CA ALA A 146 12.37 -15.02 2.53
C ALA A 146 12.37 -15.53 3.98
N LEU A 147 11.18 -15.78 4.56
CA LEU A 147 11.05 -16.33 5.91
C LEU A 147 11.57 -17.77 6.01
N VAL A 148 11.36 -18.58 4.96
CA VAL A 148 11.83 -19.98 4.93
C VAL A 148 13.34 -20.05 4.72
N GLU A 149 13.91 -19.16 3.91
CA GLU A 149 15.35 -19.05 3.68
C GLU A 149 16.09 -18.43 4.86
N GLY A 150 15.38 -17.82 5.82
CA GLY A 150 15.97 -17.14 6.96
C GLY A 150 16.65 -15.83 6.57
N SER A 151 16.16 -15.17 5.50
CA SER A 151 16.67 -13.88 5.05
C SER A 151 16.56 -12.83 6.16
N SER A 152 17.58 -11.97 6.29
CA SER A 152 17.60 -10.89 7.28
C SER A 152 16.54 -9.82 7.00
N HIS A 153 16.26 -9.56 5.71
CA HIS A 153 15.23 -8.63 5.26
C HIS A 153 14.06 -9.40 4.63
N VAL A 154 12.87 -9.20 5.16
CA VAL A 154 11.62 -9.78 4.64
C VAL A 154 10.78 -8.67 4.01
N PRO A 155 10.37 -8.80 2.73
CA PRO A 155 9.76 -7.71 1.97
C PRO A 155 8.25 -7.51 2.26
N TYR A 156 7.88 -7.30 3.53
CA TYR A 156 6.47 -7.08 3.90
C TYR A 156 5.85 -5.85 3.23
N ARG A 157 6.67 -4.87 2.82
CA ARG A 157 6.23 -3.59 2.25
C ARG A 157 5.78 -3.66 0.79
N ASP A 158 6.01 -4.77 0.10
CA ASP A 158 5.69 -4.94 -1.32
C ASP A 158 4.18 -4.91 -1.62
N SER A 159 3.34 -5.14 -0.61
CA SER A 159 1.88 -4.98 -0.69
C SER A 159 1.28 -4.58 0.66
N LYS A 160 0.13 -3.90 0.65
CA LYS A 160 -0.61 -3.63 1.91
C LYS A 160 -1.07 -4.90 2.60
N LEU A 161 -1.37 -5.95 1.85
CA LEU A 161 -1.74 -7.27 2.39
C LEU A 161 -0.63 -7.83 3.28
N THR A 162 0.60 -7.92 2.75
CA THR A 162 1.76 -8.45 3.48
C THR A 162 2.16 -7.55 4.65
N ARG A 163 1.94 -6.24 4.57
CA ARG A 163 2.11 -5.34 5.72
C ARG A 163 1.12 -5.65 6.82
N ILE A 164 -0.17 -5.79 6.52
CA ILE A 164 -1.20 -6.09 7.54
C ILE A 164 -0.97 -7.47 8.16
N LEU A 165 -0.54 -8.45 7.36
CA LEU A 165 -0.28 -9.82 7.81
C LEU A 165 1.15 -10.04 8.36
N GLN A 166 1.92 -8.97 8.56
CA GLN A 166 3.31 -9.08 9.03
C GLN A 166 3.43 -9.82 10.36
N GLU A 167 2.52 -9.57 11.31
CA GLU A 167 2.52 -10.34 12.58
C GLU A 167 2.13 -11.81 12.36
N SER A 168 1.26 -12.08 11.39
CA SER A 168 0.80 -13.44 11.07
C SER A 168 1.89 -14.31 10.45
N LEU A 169 2.89 -13.72 9.79
CA LEU A 169 3.94 -14.45 9.08
C LEU A 169 5.29 -14.10 9.68
N GLY A 170 5.83 -14.95 10.56
CA GLY A 170 7.12 -14.71 11.23
C GLY A 170 7.08 -13.80 12.46
N GLY A 171 5.90 -13.31 12.87
CA GLY A 171 5.72 -12.43 14.02
C GLY A 171 5.03 -13.09 15.22
N ASN A 172 4.36 -12.26 16.03
CA ASN A 172 3.65 -12.66 17.24
C ASN A 172 2.19 -13.06 16.96
N ALA A 173 2.00 -14.18 16.28
CA ALA A 173 0.67 -14.68 15.98
C ALA A 173 0.61 -16.21 15.89
N ARG A 174 -0.52 -16.79 16.31
CA ARG A 174 -0.85 -18.18 16.00
C ARG A 174 -1.53 -18.23 14.64
N THR A 175 -0.81 -18.68 13.63
CA THR A 175 -1.28 -18.61 12.24
C THR A 175 -1.68 -19.99 11.75
N THR A 176 -2.89 -20.08 11.19
CA THR A 176 -3.38 -21.26 10.48
C THR A 176 -3.68 -20.86 9.05
N MET A 177 -3.15 -21.61 8.10
CA MET A 177 -3.40 -21.42 6.67
C MET A 177 -4.25 -22.56 6.15
N VAL A 178 -5.39 -22.25 5.55
CA VAL A 178 -6.26 -23.22 4.88
C VAL A 178 -6.00 -23.13 3.38
N ILE A 179 -5.50 -24.23 2.81
CA ILE A 179 -5.20 -24.34 1.37
C ILE A 179 -6.37 -25.02 0.67
N CYS A 180 -7.04 -24.29 -0.22
CA CYS A 180 -8.20 -24.75 -0.97
C CYS A 180 -7.77 -25.19 -2.37
N CYS A 181 -7.95 -26.47 -2.69
CA CYS A 181 -7.52 -27.06 -3.96
C CYS A 181 -8.71 -27.65 -4.73
N SER A 182 -8.66 -27.56 -6.07
CA SER A 182 -9.65 -28.22 -6.93
C SER A 182 -9.21 -29.66 -7.24
N PRO A 183 -10.11 -30.66 -7.14
CA PRO A 183 -9.80 -32.05 -7.52
C PRO A 183 -9.86 -32.28 -9.04
N ALA A 184 -10.28 -31.29 -9.84
CA ALA A 184 -10.45 -31.44 -11.28
C ALA A 184 -9.10 -31.47 -12.01
N ALA A 185 -8.93 -32.42 -12.95
CA ALA A 185 -7.71 -32.56 -13.74
C ALA A 185 -7.34 -31.30 -14.54
N PHE A 186 -8.32 -30.52 -14.99
CA PHE A 186 -8.10 -29.23 -15.66
C PHE A 186 -7.32 -28.22 -14.79
N ASN A 187 -7.45 -28.32 -13.47
CA ASN A 187 -6.82 -27.43 -12.49
C ASN A 187 -5.53 -28.01 -11.88
N ASP A 188 -5.01 -29.14 -12.39
CA ASP A 188 -3.84 -29.84 -11.82
C ASP A 188 -2.65 -28.89 -11.55
N ALA A 189 -2.32 -28.03 -12.52
CA ALA A 189 -1.21 -27.09 -12.38
C ALA A 189 -1.41 -26.06 -11.25
N GLU A 190 -2.63 -25.54 -11.06
CA GLU A 190 -2.94 -24.57 -9.99
C GLU A 190 -2.98 -25.26 -8.62
N THR A 191 -3.58 -26.46 -8.57
CA THR A 191 -3.60 -27.30 -7.36
C THR A 191 -2.18 -27.64 -6.92
N LYS A 192 -1.30 -28.03 -7.84
CA LYS A 192 0.12 -28.27 -7.55
C LYS A 192 0.82 -27.02 -7.03
N SER A 193 0.60 -25.86 -7.65
CA SER A 193 1.17 -24.59 -7.20
C SER A 193 0.75 -24.24 -5.77
N THR A 194 -0.54 -24.40 -5.47
CA THR A 194 -1.16 -24.13 -4.17
C THR A 194 -0.62 -25.07 -3.08
N LEU A 195 -0.48 -26.37 -3.37
CA LEU A 195 0.12 -27.33 -2.45
C LEU A 195 1.59 -27.00 -2.16
N MET A 196 2.37 -26.68 -3.19
CA MET A 196 3.78 -26.29 -3.01
C MET A 196 3.93 -25.00 -2.20
N PHE A 197 3.02 -24.04 -2.38
CA PHE A 197 2.94 -22.85 -1.55
C PHE A 197 2.68 -23.19 -0.08
N GLY A 198 1.68 -24.04 0.21
CA GLY A 198 1.38 -24.48 1.57
C GLY A 198 2.51 -25.29 2.22
N MET A 199 3.23 -26.11 1.44
CA MET A 199 4.41 -26.82 1.91
C MET A 199 5.52 -25.87 2.39
N ARG A 200 5.76 -24.76 1.67
CA ARG A 200 6.72 -23.73 2.10
C ARG A 200 6.20 -22.95 3.30
N ALA A 201 4.93 -22.54 3.28
CA ALA A 201 4.34 -21.80 4.40
C ALA A 201 4.40 -22.60 5.72
N LYS A 202 4.27 -23.93 5.67
CA LYS A 202 4.35 -24.82 6.83
C LYS A 202 5.69 -24.74 7.59
N THR A 203 6.78 -24.37 6.93
CA THR A 203 8.11 -24.31 7.57
C THR A 203 8.39 -22.99 8.29
N ILE A 204 7.52 -21.99 8.15
CA ILE A 204 7.63 -20.71 8.85
C ILE A 204 7.47 -20.91 10.37
N LYS A 205 8.33 -20.26 11.15
CA LYS A 205 8.28 -20.25 12.61
C LYS A 205 7.86 -18.88 13.11
N ASN A 206 6.77 -18.83 13.87
CA ASN A 206 6.32 -17.63 14.56
C ASN A 206 6.79 -17.62 16.02
N LEU A 207 7.04 -16.43 16.56
CA LEU A 207 7.42 -16.21 17.95
C LEU A 207 6.20 -15.72 18.73
N VAL A 208 5.40 -16.67 19.24
CA VAL A 208 4.13 -16.36 19.90
C VAL A 208 4.35 -16.06 21.38
N THR A 209 3.85 -14.91 21.81
CA THR A 209 3.85 -14.44 23.20
C THR A 209 2.44 -13.99 23.59
N VAL A 210 2.10 -14.05 24.88
CA VAL A 210 0.79 -13.58 25.37
C VAL A 210 0.83 -12.05 25.45
N ASN A 211 -0.12 -11.37 24.79
CA ASN A 211 -0.20 -9.91 24.89
C ASN A 211 -0.89 -9.54 26.20
N GLU A 212 -0.08 -9.14 27.17
CA GLU A 212 -0.51 -8.73 28.49
C GLU A 212 -0.13 -7.27 28.72
N GLU A 213 -1.13 -6.45 29.02
CA GLU A 213 -0.93 -5.08 29.49
C GLU A 213 -0.87 -5.12 31.02
N LEU A 214 0.35 -5.02 31.54
CA LEU A 214 0.59 -4.90 32.98
C LEU A 214 0.19 -3.50 33.47
N THR A 215 -0.40 -3.43 34.66
CA THR A 215 -0.71 -2.18 35.33
C THR A 215 0.56 -1.44 35.74
N ALA A 216 0.47 -0.11 35.99
CA ALA A 216 1.61 0.68 36.44
C ALA A 216 2.23 0.14 37.76
N ASP A 217 1.40 -0.40 38.65
CA ASP A 217 1.86 -0.98 39.92
C ASP A 217 2.50 -2.35 39.73
N GLU A 218 2.00 -3.18 38.81
CA GLU A 218 2.66 -4.44 38.43
C GLU A 218 3.98 -4.20 37.71
N TRP A 219 4.04 -3.22 36.81
CA TRP A 219 5.29 -2.75 36.21
C TRP A 219 6.29 -2.32 37.27
N ARG A 220 5.84 -1.57 38.29
CA ARG A 220 6.68 -1.15 39.41
C ARG A 220 7.21 -2.36 40.20
N ARG A 221 6.34 -3.31 40.58
CA ARG A 221 6.75 -4.53 41.31
C ARG A 221 7.71 -5.39 40.49
N ARG A 222 7.44 -5.57 39.19
CA ARG A 222 8.32 -6.34 38.29
C ARG A 222 9.66 -5.65 38.11
N TYR A 223 9.65 -4.33 37.95
CA TYR A 223 10.87 -3.52 37.88
C TYR A 223 11.67 -3.59 39.18
N GLU A 224 11.05 -3.50 40.36
CA GLU A 224 11.74 -3.62 41.64
C GLU A 224 12.37 -5.01 41.83
N ARG A 225 11.65 -6.08 41.48
CA ARG A 225 12.17 -7.45 41.51
C ARG A 225 13.36 -7.62 40.58
N GLU A 226 13.23 -7.18 39.33
CA GLU A 226 14.31 -7.30 38.35
C GLU A 226 15.51 -6.42 38.71
N LYS A 227 15.27 -5.22 39.27
CA LYS A 227 16.31 -4.33 39.78
C LYS A 227 17.09 -4.99 40.93
N GLU A 228 16.42 -5.66 41.85
CA GLU A 228 17.09 -6.39 42.93
C GLU A 228 17.85 -7.60 42.41
N LYS A 229 17.32 -8.30 41.40
CA LYS A 229 18.04 -9.40 40.71
C LYS A 229 19.29 -8.89 40.01
N VAL A 230 19.21 -7.77 39.28
CA VAL A 230 20.37 -7.12 38.65
C VAL A 230 21.39 -6.71 39.71
N ARG A 231 20.95 -6.16 40.85
CA ARG A 231 21.84 -5.81 41.97
C ARG A 231 22.57 -7.05 42.53
N ARG A 232 21.85 -8.16 42.73
CA ARG A 232 22.43 -9.44 43.16
C ARG A 232 23.48 -9.95 42.16
N LEU A 233 23.14 -9.98 40.87
CA LEU A 233 24.06 -10.41 39.81
C LEU A 233 25.30 -9.50 39.69
N GLN A 234 25.14 -8.17 39.82
CA GLN A 234 26.26 -7.23 39.83
C GLN A 234 27.20 -7.48 41.02
N ASN A 235 26.68 -7.79 42.20
CA ASN A 235 27.50 -8.14 43.35
C ASN A 235 28.29 -9.44 43.12
N ILE A 236 27.67 -10.44 42.49
CA ILE A 236 28.33 -11.70 42.10
C ILE A 236 29.46 -11.43 41.10
N VAL A 237 29.17 -10.66 40.04
CA VAL A 237 30.16 -10.27 39.03
C VAL A 237 31.33 -9.53 39.68
N SER A 238 31.06 -8.57 40.56
CA SER A 238 32.11 -7.83 41.28
C SER A 238 32.97 -8.73 42.17
N HIS A 239 32.37 -9.73 42.82
CA HIS A 239 33.10 -10.71 43.63
C HIS A 239 34.00 -11.59 42.76
N LEU A 240 33.45 -12.15 41.67
CA LEU A 240 34.19 -12.95 40.68
C LEU A 240 35.32 -12.15 40.03
N GLU A 241 35.10 -10.89 39.67
CA GLU A 241 36.13 -10.01 39.11
C GLU A 241 37.25 -9.73 40.12
N SER A 242 36.91 -9.54 41.39
CA SER A 242 37.88 -9.32 42.47
C SER A 242 38.72 -10.57 42.72
N GLU A 243 38.09 -11.74 42.71
CA GLU A 243 38.77 -13.02 42.76
C GLU A 243 39.73 -13.12 41.56
N LEU A 244 39.23 -13.01 40.33
CA LEU A 244 40.00 -13.13 39.09
C LEU A 244 41.19 -12.15 39.03
N LYS A 245 41.03 -10.94 39.59
CA LYS A 245 42.12 -9.97 39.73
C LYS A 245 43.24 -10.45 40.66
N ARG A 246 42.92 -11.10 41.78
CA ARG A 246 43.91 -11.70 42.71
C ARG A 246 44.69 -12.83 42.03
N TRP A 247 43.98 -13.72 41.32
CA TRP A 247 44.59 -14.78 40.52
C TRP A 247 45.53 -14.22 39.44
N ARG A 248 45.11 -13.17 38.72
CA ARG A 248 45.96 -12.47 37.73
C ARG A 248 47.14 -11.72 38.35
N GLY A 249 47.04 -11.33 39.62
CA GLY A 249 48.10 -10.69 40.39
C GLY A 249 49.16 -11.65 40.96
N GLY A 250 48.98 -12.96 40.77
CA GLY A 250 49.89 -14.00 41.27
C GLY A 250 49.59 -14.47 42.69
N GLU A 251 48.48 -14.01 43.29
CA GLU A 251 47.98 -14.52 44.57
C GLU A 251 47.09 -15.74 44.34
N SER A 252 47.11 -16.71 45.26
CA SER A 252 46.15 -17.82 45.27
C SER A 252 45.01 -17.55 46.25
N VAL A 253 43.78 -17.84 45.81
CA VAL A 253 42.59 -17.83 46.66
C VAL A 253 42.37 -19.25 47.17
N SER A 254 42.14 -19.42 48.48
CA SER A 254 41.96 -20.75 49.06
C SER A 254 40.65 -21.38 48.55
N GLN A 255 40.60 -22.72 48.43
CA GLN A 255 39.39 -23.43 47.98
C GLN A 255 38.13 -23.15 48.81
N ALA A 256 38.29 -22.69 50.07
CA ALA A 256 37.18 -22.29 50.93
C ALA A 256 36.62 -20.89 50.60
N GLU A 257 37.41 -20.06 49.90
CA GLU A 257 37.06 -18.70 49.48
C GLU A 257 36.59 -18.61 48.02
N TRP A 258 36.59 -19.72 47.28
CA TRP A 258 36.11 -19.74 45.90
C TRP A 258 34.62 -19.46 45.85
N PHE A 259 34.20 -18.65 44.88
CA PHE A 259 32.79 -18.52 44.58
C PHE A 259 32.24 -19.86 44.05
N THR A 260 31.28 -20.44 44.76
CA THR A 260 30.75 -21.78 44.43
C THR A 260 29.46 -21.70 43.63
N GLU A 261 29.19 -22.74 42.84
CA GLU A 261 27.93 -22.90 42.12
C GLU A 261 26.71 -22.88 43.07
N THR A 262 26.88 -23.35 44.31
CA THR A 262 25.86 -23.27 45.36
C THR A 262 25.53 -21.84 45.76
N GLN A 263 26.51 -20.93 45.78
CA GLN A 263 26.30 -19.50 46.05
C GLN A 263 25.60 -18.80 44.88
N TYR A 264 25.91 -19.21 43.65
CA TYR A 264 25.20 -18.76 42.45
C TYR A 264 23.73 -19.18 42.46
N SER A 265 23.46 -20.47 42.72
CA SER A 265 22.09 -21.00 42.79
C SER A 265 21.28 -20.32 43.90
N ALA A 266 21.86 -20.14 45.10
CA ALA A 266 21.19 -19.49 46.21
C ALA A 266 20.84 -18.02 45.95
N ALA A 267 21.62 -17.32 45.11
CA ALA A 267 21.36 -15.93 44.76
C ALA A 267 20.27 -15.75 43.69
N ILE A 268 19.98 -16.79 42.90
CA ILE A 268 19.08 -16.76 41.73
C ILE A 268 17.72 -17.44 42.01
N ASP A 269 17.62 -18.24 43.07
CA ASP A 269 16.41 -18.99 43.39
C ASP A 269 15.31 -18.08 43.99
N ASP A 270 14.39 -17.62 43.14
CA ASP A 270 13.18 -16.86 43.50
C ASP A 270 11.96 -17.78 43.74
N THR A 271 12.15 -19.06 44.09
CA THR A 271 11.07 -20.07 44.17
C THR A 271 10.09 -19.96 45.36
N LYS A 272 10.12 -18.89 46.16
CA LYS A 272 9.23 -18.78 47.34
C LYS A 272 7.87 -18.14 47.13
N ASP A 273 7.54 -17.56 45.97
CA ASP A 273 6.19 -17.02 45.73
C ASP A 273 5.82 -16.99 44.24
N ILE A 274 5.32 -18.11 43.69
CA ILE A 274 4.67 -18.12 42.35
C ILE A 274 3.46 -19.06 42.35
N THR A 275 2.26 -18.47 42.47
CA THR A 275 1.02 -18.97 41.87
C THR A 275 0.76 -18.20 40.58
N ALA A 276 1.43 -18.57 39.48
CA ALA A 276 1.03 -18.29 38.08
C ALA A 276 2.01 -18.98 37.10
N PRO A 277 1.54 -19.44 35.93
CA PRO A 277 2.30 -20.35 35.06
C PRO A 277 3.26 -19.60 34.14
N ASP A 278 4.54 -19.97 34.16
CA ASP A 278 5.55 -19.47 33.24
C ASP A 278 5.71 -20.42 32.06
N VAL A 279 5.54 -19.89 30.84
CA VAL A 279 5.89 -20.55 29.58
C VAL A 279 7.03 -19.74 28.98
N PHE A 280 8.26 -20.22 29.15
CA PHE A 280 9.35 -20.03 28.19
C PHE A 280 10.22 -21.30 28.14
N PRO A 281 10.54 -21.83 26.94
CA PRO A 281 11.26 -23.08 26.80
C PRO A 281 12.78 -22.86 26.88
N THR A 282 13.36 -23.06 28.05
CA THR A 282 14.82 -23.25 28.20
C THR A 282 15.14 -24.72 27.96
N LYS A 283 15.25 -25.13 26.69
CA LYS A 283 15.87 -26.42 26.35
C LYS A 283 16.54 -26.37 24.98
N LEU A 284 17.72 -25.76 24.94
CA LEU A 284 18.72 -26.02 23.91
C LEU A 284 20.08 -26.12 24.59
N MET A 285 20.82 -27.15 24.21
CA MET A 285 22.19 -27.51 24.62
C MET A 285 22.33 -28.36 25.88
N SER A 286 21.99 -29.64 25.77
CA SER A 286 22.73 -30.72 26.44
C SER A 286 22.39 -32.06 25.78
N ASP A 287 22.91 -32.30 24.58
CA ASP A 287 23.02 -33.66 24.06
C ASP A 287 24.29 -33.75 23.20
N SER A 288 25.05 -34.82 23.41
CA SER A 288 26.28 -35.24 22.72
C SER A 288 27.60 -34.80 23.37
N ILE A 289 28.12 -35.65 24.26
CA ILE A 289 29.40 -36.38 24.10
C ILE A 289 29.34 -37.54 25.10
N SER A 290 29.02 -38.74 24.61
CA SER A 290 29.39 -39.99 25.27
C SER A 290 30.38 -40.68 24.34
N ALA A 291 31.64 -40.71 24.76
CA ALA A 291 32.70 -41.42 24.07
C ALA A 291 32.52 -42.93 24.31
N THR A 292 32.00 -43.64 23.32
CA THR A 292 32.06 -45.11 23.25
C THR A 292 33.15 -45.53 22.27
N THR A 293 34.10 -46.28 22.80
CA THR A 293 35.18 -47.01 22.11
C THR A 293 34.62 -47.95 21.04
N PRO A 294 35.16 -47.97 19.80
CA PRO A 294 34.88 -49.05 18.85
C PRO A 294 35.97 -50.13 18.93
N GLN A 295 35.58 -51.32 19.35
CA GLN A 295 36.27 -52.57 19.00
C GLN A 295 35.84 -53.02 17.60
N GLY A 296 36.80 -53.52 16.83
CA GLY A 296 36.61 -54.61 15.87
C GLY A 296 36.05 -54.25 14.51
N VAL A 297 36.95 -54.03 13.53
CA VAL A 297 36.65 -54.30 12.12
C VAL A 297 37.73 -55.22 11.57
N GLN A 298 37.30 -56.42 11.17
CA GLN A 298 38.09 -57.40 10.42
C GLN A 298 38.44 -56.83 9.04
N LEU A 299 39.73 -56.81 8.70
CA LEU A 299 40.20 -56.53 7.35
C LEU A 299 40.49 -57.86 6.64
N SER A 300 39.69 -58.14 5.62
CA SER A 300 39.91 -59.20 4.64
C SER A 300 41.06 -58.84 3.71
N ASN A 301 42.00 -59.78 3.58
CA ASN A 301 43.10 -59.77 2.63
C ASN A 301 42.60 -59.63 1.18
N THR A 302 43.15 -58.67 0.45
CA THR A 302 43.37 -58.81 -1.00
C THR A 302 44.72 -58.22 -1.36
N SER A 303 45.65 -59.12 -1.61
CA SER A 303 47.00 -58.88 -2.10
C SER A 303 47.00 -58.40 -3.56
N GLN A 304 47.66 -57.26 -3.82
CA GLN A 304 48.28 -56.99 -5.13
C GLN A 304 49.69 -56.43 -4.93
N ALA A 305 50.65 -57.23 -5.39
CA ALA A 305 52.06 -56.94 -5.43
C ALA A 305 52.39 -55.74 -6.33
N ARG A 306 53.32 -54.89 -5.89
CA ARG A 306 54.20 -54.15 -6.78
C ARG A 306 55.64 -54.26 -6.29
N THR A 307 56.42 -54.89 -7.14
CA THR A 307 57.87 -55.07 -7.12
C THR A 307 58.60 -53.73 -7.14
N ALA A 308 59.58 -53.56 -6.25
CA ALA A 308 60.64 -52.57 -6.40
C ALA A 308 62.00 -53.25 -6.19
N SER A 309 62.73 -53.36 -7.29
CA SER A 309 64.09 -53.88 -7.42
C SER A 309 65.12 -53.01 -6.68
N LEU A 310 65.96 -53.63 -5.87
CA LEU A 310 67.22 -53.03 -5.39
C LEU A 310 68.29 -53.08 -6.50
N PRO A 311 69.10 -52.03 -6.71
CA PRO A 311 70.23 -52.08 -7.62
C PRO A 311 71.37 -52.89 -7.01
N SER A 312 71.72 -53.97 -7.71
CA SER A 312 72.95 -54.73 -7.54
C SER A 312 74.16 -53.87 -7.93
N SER A 313 74.82 -53.25 -6.96
CA SER A 313 76.19 -52.75 -7.12
C SER A 313 76.77 -52.33 -5.76
N ARG A 314 77.23 -53.32 -4.97
CA ARG A 314 78.27 -53.14 -3.93
C ARG A 314 78.66 -54.43 -3.17
N VAL A 315 78.27 -55.62 -3.63
CA VAL A 315 78.72 -56.89 -3.01
C VAL A 315 80.07 -57.37 -3.56
N ALA A 316 80.55 -56.82 -4.67
CA ALA A 316 81.81 -57.26 -5.32
C ALA A 316 83.09 -56.58 -4.77
N ALA A 317 83.00 -55.62 -3.84
CA ALA A 317 84.17 -54.83 -3.41
C ALA A 317 84.61 -55.07 -1.96
N ILE A 318 84.01 -56.03 -1.25
CA ILE A 318 84.38 -56.38 0.14
C ILE A 318 84.98 -57.80 0.24
N SER A 319 84.82 -58.63 -0.81
CA SER A 319 85.37 -60.00 -0.81
C SER A 319 86.90 -60.07 -1.00
N ASP A 320 87.53 -59.03 -1.55
CA ASP A 320 88.97 -59.03 -1.89
C ASP A 320 89.87 -58.36 -0.84
N THR A 321 89.33 -57.93 0.29
CA THR A 321 90.12 -57.31 1.38
C THR A 321 90.14 -58.12 2.69
N LEU A 322 89.54 -59.31 2.71
CA LEU A 322 89.50 -60.20 3.90
C LEU A 322 90.32 -61.50 3.76
N SER A 323 91.26 -61.56 2.81
CA SER A 323 92.09 -62.76 2.55
C SER A 323 93.54 -62.67 3.07
N SER A 324 93.93 -61.57 3.72
CA SER A 324 95.34 -61.37 4.13
C SER A 324 95.58 -60.99 5.60
N THR A 325 94.60 -61.19 6.47
CA THR A 325 94.80 -61.14 7.94
C THR A 325 94.06 -62.28 8.64
N ALA A 326 94.40 -63.52 8.27
CA ALA A 326 94.07 -64.69 9.08
C ALA A 326 94.99 -64.73 10.32
N GLY A 327 94.61 -63.96 11.34
CA GLY A 327 95.26 -63.93 12.63
C GLY A 327 94.22 -63.78 13.74
N GLY A 328 93.59 -64.90 14.12
CA GLY A 328 92.86 -65.05 15.38
C GLY A 328 91.70 -64.08 15.61
N VAL A 329 90.56 -64.31 14.97
CA VAL A 329 89.27 -63.80 15.45
C VAL A 329 88.59 -65.00 16.10
N GLY A 330 88.59 -65.06 17.43
CA GLY A 330 87.88 -66.12 18.16
C GLY A 330 86.39 -66.08 17.81
N ASP A 331 85.71 -67.23 17.85
CA ASP A 331 84.26 -67.35 17.62
C ASP A 331 83.45 -66.28 18.37
N GLU A 332 83.94 -65.83 19.53
CA GLU A 332 83.36 -64.73 20.32
C GLU A 332 83.33 -63.37 19.60
N GLN A 333 84.36 -63.00 18.84
CA GLN A 333 84.38 -61.73 18.10
C GLN A 333 83.48 -61.75 16.87
N LEU A 334 83.36 -62.91 16.21
CA LEU A 334 82.42 -63.08 15.10
C LEU A 334 80.98 -63.00 15.60
N GLN A 335 80.68 -63.63 16.73
CA GLN A 335 79.37 -63.57 17.38
C GLN A 335 79.00 -62.16 17.84
N LEU A 336 79.98 -61.39 18.35
CA LEU A 336 79.78 -59.98 18.71
C LEU A 336 79.47 -59.10 17.49
N LEU A 337 80.12 -59.35 16.36
CA LEU A 337 79.86 -58.65 15.10
C LEU A 337 78.46 -58.95 14.55
N TYR A 338 78.00 -60.20 14.65
CA TYR A 338 76.61 -60.55 14.29
C TYR A 338 75.59 -59.88 15.21
N GLN A 339 75.84 -59.86 16.53
CA GLN A 339 74.97 -59.15 17.47
C GLN A 339 74.92 -57.64 17.18
N GLN A 340 76.05 -57.02 16.86
CA GLN A 340 76.10 -55.61 16.46
C GLN A 340 75.35 -55.33 15.15
N LEU A 341 75.33 -56.30 14.23
CA LEU A 341 74.59 -56.17 12.98
C LEU A 341 73.08 -56.27 13.23
N ASP A 342 72.65 -57.21 14.06
CA ASP A 342 71.25 -57.35 14.48
C ASP A 342 70.76 -56.11 15.23
N ASP A 343 71.55 -55.58 16.17
CA ASP A 343 71.24 -54.34 16.89
C ASP A 343 71.11 -53.14 15.92
N LYS A 344 71.92 -53.11 14.86
CA LYS A 344 71.87 -52.07 13.83
C LYS A 344 70.69 -52.24 12.89
N ASP A 345 70.31 -53.46 12.54
CA ASP A 345 69.11 -53.74 11.74
C ASP A 345 67.83 -53.41 12.52
N ASP A 346 67.80 -53.66 13.83
CA ASP A 346 66.72 -53.21 14.72
C ASP A 346 66.63 -51.68 14.80
N GLU A 347 67.78 -50.99 14.83
CA GLU A 347 67.83 -49.53 14.82
C GLU A 347 67.37 -48.96 13.47
N ILE A 348 67.75 -49.58 12.35
CA ILE A 348 67.27 -49.22 11.00
C ILE A 348 65.76 -49.43 10.89
N ASN A 349 65.23 -50.54 11.43
CA ASN A 349 63.79 -50.80 11.44
C ASN A 349 63.02 -49.76 12.27
N LYS A 350 63.53 -49.37 13.44
CA LYS A 350 62.92 -48.30 14.25
C LYS A 350 62.95 -46.95 13.52
N GLN A 351 64.04 -46.63 12.84
CA GLN A 351 64.15 -45.42 12.03
C GLN A 351 63.19 -45.45 10.84
N ALA A 352 63.07 -46.57 10.13
CA ALA A 352 62.14 -46.73 9.01
C ALA A 352 60.68 -46.58 9.44
N GLN A 353 60.30 -47.15 10.60
CA GLN A 353 58.97 -46.96 11.18
C GLN A 353 58.70 -45.50 11.55
N THR A 354 59.70 -44.81 12.13
CA THR A 354 59.58 -43.39 12.48
C THR A 354 59.42 -42.52 11.23
N ILE A 355 60.19 -42.80 10.17
CA ILE A 355 60.07 -42.11 8.89
C ILE A 355 58.70 -42.35 8.25
N ALA A 356 58.17 -43.56 8.30
CA ALA A 356 56.83 -43.87 7.79
C ALA A 356 55.75 -43.08 8.53
N ARG A 357 55.85 -43.00 9.87
CA ARG A 357 54.92 -42.22 10.70
C ARG A 357 55.00 -40.72 10.41
N LEU A 358 56.19 -40.17 10.25
CA LEU A 358 56.38 -38.76 9.89
C LEU A 358 55.84 -38.46 8.49
N ARG A 359 56.02 -39.36 7.52
CA ARG A 359 55.45 -39.19 6.17
C ARG A 359 53.92 -39.15 6.21
N GLN A 360 53.29 -40.02 6.99
CA GLN A 360 51.85 -40.01 7.18
C GLN A 360 51.37 -38.68 7.80
N GLN A 361 52.07 -38.18 8.82
CA GLN A 361 51.73 -36.88 9.42
C GLN A 361 51.87 -35.71 8.44
N VAL A 362 52.87 -35.74 7.55
CA VAL A 362 53.04 -34.72 6.50
C VAL A 362 51.88 -34.78 5.51
N GLU A 363 51.47 -35.98 5.09
CA GLU A 363 50.35 -36.17 4.16
C GLU A 363 49.02 -35.69 4.77
N GLU A 364 48.76 -36.01 6.04
CA GLU A 364 47.59 -35.50 6.78
C GLU A 364 47.62 -33.96 6.90
N GLN A 365 48.79 -33.36 7.12
CA GLN A 365 48.93 -31.89 7.16
C GLN A 365 48.71 -31.25 5.78
N ASP A 366 49.19 -31.86 4.70
CA ASP A 366 48.98 -31.38 3.34
C ASP A 366 47.50 -31.40 2.93
N GLU A 367 46.75 -32.43 3.36
CA GLU A 367 45.29 -32.48 3.17
C GLU A 367 44.58 -31.33 3.90
N ILE A 368 44.94 -31.06 5.16
CA ILE A 368 44.38 -29.94 5.95
C ILE A 368 44.71 -28.58 5.31
N ILE A 369 45.92 -28.41 4.80
CA ILE A 369 46.31 -27.17 4.11
C ILE A 369 45.48 -26.99 2.84
N ASN A 370 45.21 -28.07 2.09
CA ASN A 370 44.41 -28.01 0.88
C ASN A 370 42.93 -27.69 1.17
N THR A 371 42.35 -28.23 2.24
CA THR A 371 40.98 -27.87 2.65
C THR A 371 40.88 -26.41 3.06
N LEU A 372 41.80 -25.93 3.90
CA LEU A 372 41.86 -24.52 4.32
C LEU A 372 42.06 -23.56 3.13
N ARG A 373 42.86 -23.94 2.13
CA ARG A 373 43.04 -23.15 0.90
C ARG A 373 41.75 -23.04 0.10
N LYS A 374 40.99 -24.14 -0.01
CA LYS A 374 39.70 -24.17 -0.71
C LYS A 374 38.64 -23.35 0.02
N GLU A 375 38.60 -23.43 1.35
CA GLU A 375 37.72 -22.60 2.18
C GLU A 375 38.03 -21.11 2.02
N ARG A 376 39.31 -20.73 2.08
CA ARG A 376 39.75 -19.34 1.84
C ARG A 376 39.35 -18.84 0.45
N GLU A 377 39.47 -19.67 -0.58
CA GLU A 377 39.03 -19.31 -1.94
C GLU A 377 37.51 -19.12 -2.03
N GLY A 378 36.74 -19.95 -1.32
CA GLY A 378 35.29 -19.79 -1.17
C GLY A 378 34.93 -18.45 -0.50
N GLN A 379 35.57 -18.14 0.64
CA GLN A 379 35.37 -16.88 1.36
C GLN A 379 35.72 -15.65 0.51
N LEU A 380 36.79 -15.70 -0.29
CA LEU A 380 37.15 -14.60 -1.19
C LEU A 380 36.11 -14.36 -2.29
N LYS A 381 35.51 -15.43 -2.84
CA LYS A 381 34.41 -15.32 -3.80
C LYS A 381 33.16 -14.70 -3.15
N GLU A 382 32.85 -15.12 -1.93
CA GLU A 382 31.71 -14.59 -1.18
C GLU A 382 31.88 -13.10 -0.86
N ILE A 383 33.07 -12.67 -0.42
CA ILE A 383 33.39 -11.25 -0.22
C ILE A 383 33.24 -10.45 -1.52
N THR A 384 33.68 -11.01 -2.65
CA THR A 384 33.59 -10.35 -3.96
C THR A 384 32.12 -10.19 -4.40
N ASN A 385 31.29 -11.22 -4.19
CA ASN A 385 29.86 -11.17 -4.48
C ASN A 385 29.15 -10.15 -3.58
N LEU A 386 29.44 -10.14 -2.28
CA LEU A 386 28.88 -9.16 -1.34
C LEU A 386 29.28 -7.73 -1.69
N GLN A 387 30.50 -7.51 -2.18
CA GLN A 387 30.92 -6.20 -2.68
C GLN A 387 30.16 -5.77 -3.94
N ALA A 388 29.89 -6.69 -4.86
CA ALA A 388 29.09 -6.42 -6.06
C ALA A 388 27.64 -6.09 -5.72
N GLU A 389 27.03 -6.86 -4.81
CA GLU A 389 25.68 -6.61 -4.29
C GLU A 389 25.58 -5.27 -3.56
N TYR A 390 26.57 -4.95 -2.71
CA TYR A 390 26.65 -3.66 -2.03
C TYR A 390 26.72 -2.50 -3.03
N GLN A 391 27.51 -2.64 -4.10
CA GLN A 391 27.64 -1.61 -5.11
C GLN A 391 26.35 -1.45 -5.95
N SER A 392 25.67 -2.55 -6.28
CA SER A 392 24.35 -2.52 -6.93
C SER A 392 23.32 -1.82 -6.06
N SER A 393 23.21 -2.21 -4.79
CA SER A 393 22.29 -1.60 -3.83
C SER A 393 22.59 -0.11 -3.61
N LYS A 394 23.86 0.29 -3.62
CA LYS A 394 24.26 1.69 -3.54
C LYS A 394 23.79 2.52 -4.74
N GLU A 395 23.82 1.96 -5.95
CA GLU A 395 23.32 2.65 -7.15
C GLU A 395 21.79 2.77 -7.12
N GLU A 396 21.09 1.72 -6.68
CA GLU A 396 19.62 1.77 -6.48
C GLU A 396 19.21 2.86 -5.47
N VAL A 397 19.92 2.96 -4.34
CA VAL A 397 19.66 4.02 -3.34
C VAL A 397 19.86 5.41 -3.94
N LYS A 398 20.84 5.58 -4.82
CA LYS A 398 21.12 6.86 -5.49
C LYS A 398 20.01 7.22 -6.49
N GLU A 399 19.49 6.25 -7.24
CA GLU A 399 18.32 6.45 -8.11
C GLU A 399 17.07 6.85 -7.31
N VAL A 400 16.83 6.18 -6.17
CA VAL A 400 15.70 6.53 -5.28
C VAL A 400 15.85 7.94 -4.72
N LEU A 401 17.06 8.34 -4.30
CA LEU A 401 17.30 9.70 -3.82
C LEU A 401 17.05 10.75 -4.90
N GLN A 402 17.47 10.48 -6.14
CA GLN A 402 17.20 11.38 -7.27
C GLN A 402 15.71 11.51 -7.56
N ALA A 403 14.96 10.40 -7.54
CA ALA A 403 13.51 10.42 -7.70
C ALA A 403 12.79 11.18 -6.57
N LEU A 404 13.29 11.08 -5.33
CA LEU A 404 12.77 11.85 -4.20
C LEU A 404 13.04 13.34 -4.34
N GLU A 405 14.19 13.72 -4.87
CA GLU A 405 14.54 15.13 -5.13
C GLU A 405 13.65 15.72 -6.23
N GLU A 406 13.42 15.00 -7.33
CA GLU A 406 12.47 15.39 -8.37
C GLU A 406 11.02 15.50 -7.84
N LEU A 407 10.61 14.60 -6.95
CA LEU A 407 9.30 14.66 -6.32
C LEU A 407 9.16 15.88 -5.40
N ALA A 408 10.20 16.22 -4.64
CA ALA A 408 10.23 17.40 -3.79
C ALA A 408 10.13 18.69 -4.64
N MET A 409 10.87 18.78 -5.75
CA MET A 409 10.75 19.91 -6.67
C MET A 409 9.34 20.06 -7.26
N ASN A 410 8.71 18.94 -7.65
CA ASN A 410 7.33 18.94 -8.13
C ASN A 410 6.33 19.37 -7.04
N TYR A 411 6.55 18.97 -5.79
CA TYR A 411 5.72 19.37 -4.67
C TYR A 411 5.80 20.88 -4.42
N ASP A 412 7.01 21.45 -4.41
CA ASP A 412 7.21 22.89 -4.26
C ASP A 412 6.55 23.69 -5.38
N GLN A 413 6.67 23.23 -6.63
CA GLN A 413 6.00 23.85 -7.77
C GLN A 413 4.47 23.81 -7.62
N LYS A 414 3.92 22.67 -7.18
CA LYS A 414 2.48 22.55 -6.94
C LYS A 414 2.00 23.39 -5.75
N ALA A 415 2.80 23.50 -4.70
CA ALA A 415 2.51 24.37 -3.57
C ALA A 415 2.45 25.84 -4.01
N GLN A 416 3.36 26.27 -4.89
CA GLN A 416 3.36 27.62 -5.45
C GLN A 416 2.15 27.87 -6.37
N GLU A 417 1.75 26.88 -7.17
CA GLU A 417 0.53 26.95 -8.01
C GLU A 417 -0.74 27.08 -7.14
N ILE A 418 -0.84 26.31 -6.06
CA ILE A 418 -1.94 26.40 -5.09
C ILE A 418 -1.98 27.79 -4.44
N ALA A 419 -0.83 28.33 -4.05
CA ALA A 419 -0.76 29.68 -3.47
C ALA A 419 -1.23 30.75 -4.46
N SER A 420 -0.87 30.63 -5.74
CA SER A 420 -1.36 31.55 -6.79
C SER A 420 -2.88 31.47 -6.95
N LYS A 421 -3.43 30.25 -7.04
CA LYS A 421 -4.88 30.06 -7.17
C LYS A 421 -5.66 30.49 -5.94
N ALA A 422 -5.09 30.34 -4.75
CA ALA A 422 -5.70 30.83 -3.52
C ALA A 422 -5.84 32.36 -3.54
N LYS A 423 -4.83 33.06 -4.06
CA LYS A 423 -4.87 34.51 -4.23
C LYS A 423 -5.92 34.95 -5.26
N GLU A 424 -6.00 34.26 -6.40
CA GLU A 424 -7.05 34.53 -7.40
C GLU A 424 -8.46 34.32 -6.83
N LEU A 425 -8.65 33.31 -5.98
CA LEU A 425 -9.93 33.08 -5.30
C LEU A 425 -10.27 34.20 -4.31
N GLU A 426 -9.30 34.72 -3.55
CA GLU A 426 -9.50 35.89 -2.68
C GLU A 426 -9.93 37.12 -3.48
N ASP A 427 -9.27 37.40 -4.61
CA ASP A 427 -9.60 38.54 -5.48
C ASP A 427 -11.04 38.42 -6.04
N VAL A 428 -11.44 37.22 -6.47
CA VAL A 428 -12.81 36.95 -6.93
C VAL A 428 -13.82 37.10 -5.79
N GLN A 429 -13.50 36.61 -4.59
CA GLN A 429 -14.37 36.71 -3.43
C GLN A 429 -14.57 38.18 -2.99
N GLU A 430 -13.52 39.00 -3.05
CA GLU A 430 -13.62 40.44 -2.78
C GLU A 430 -14.51 41.16 -3.82
N SER A 431 -14.33 40.81 -5.10
CA SER A 431 -15.17 41.34 -6.19
C SER A 431 -16.64 40.95 -6.01
N LEU A 432 -16.92 39.69 -5.62
CA LEU A 432 -18.27 39.21 -5.33
C LEU A 432 -18.89 39.96 -4.15
N LEU A 433 -18.15 40.14 -3.05
CA LEU A 433 -18.61 40.93 -1.90
C LEU A 433 -18.96 42.37 -2.29
N LYS A 434 -18.16 42.99 -3.17
CA LYS A 434 -18.43 44.34 -3.68
C LYS A 434 -19.72 44.39 -4.50
N GLN A 435 -19.93 43.41 -5.39
CA GLN A 435 -21.17 43.23 -6.16
C GLN A 435 -22.38 43.04 -5.23
N THR A 436 -22.25 42.19 -4.21
CA THR A 436 -23.32 41.95 -3.23
C THR A 436 -23.70 43.23 -2.47
N ARG A 437 -22.73 44.04 -2.03
CA ARG A 437 -23.02 45.34 -1.37
C ARG A 437 -23.74 46.30 -2.29
N LEU A 438 -23.34 46.37 -3.56
CA LEU A 438 -23.99 47.22 -4.56
C LEU A 438 -25.45 46.79 -4.77
N MET A 439 -25.68 45.48 -4.85
CA MET A 439 -27.02 44.90 -5.01
C MET A 439 -27.93 45.27 -3.82
N HIS A 440 -27.46 45.10 -2.58
CA HIS A 440 -28.22 45.50 -1.39
C HIS A 440 -28.51 47.02 -1.35
N SER A 441 -27.58 47.85 -1.81
CA SER A 441 -27.81 49.30 -1.93
C SER A 441 -28.93 49.61 -2.93
N LYS A 442 -28.94 48.91 -4.07
CA LYS A 442 -29.98 49.08 -5.09
C LYS A 442 -31.34 48.57 -4.64
N ASP A 443 -31.41 47.47 -3.91
CA ASP A 443 -32.65 47.01 -3.29
C ASP A 443 -33.19 48.02 -2.27
N GLY A 444 -32.31 48.66 -1.49
CA GLY A 444 -32.69 49.74 -0.57
C GLY A 444 -33.28 50.95 -1.29
N GLU A 445 -32.63 51.42 -2.36
CA GLU A 445 -33.13 52.50 -3.22
C GLU A 445 -34.50 52.12 -3.82
N LEU A 446 -34.64 50.89 -4.32
CA LEU A 446 -35.88 50.38 -4.90
C LEU A 446 -37.03 50.36 -3.88
N SER A 447 -36.74 49.94 -2.64
CA SER A 447 -37.73 49.92 -1.55
C SER A 447 -38.20 51.32 -1.19
N GLN A 448 -37.28 52.28 -1.06
CA GLN A 448 -37.63 53.68 -0.81
C GLN A 448 -38.48 54.27 -1.93
N LEU A 449 -38.17 53.94 -3.19
CA LEU A 449 -38.96 54.38 -4.35
C LEU A 449 -40.37 53.78 -4.31
N LYS A 450 -40.50 52.53 -3.89
CA LYS A 450 -41.80 51.85 -3.70
C LYS A 450 -42.65 52.54 -2.63
N ASP A 451 -42.07 52.83 -1.47
CA ASP A 451 -42.77 53.48 -0.36
C ASP A 451 -43.21 54.90 -0.71
N THR A 452 -42.36 55.67 -1.39
CA THR A 452 -42.70 57.01 -1.87
C THR A 452 -43.82 56.96 -2.90
N HIS A 453 -43.78 56.02 -3.85
CA HIS A 453 -44.85 55.81 -4.81
C HIS A 453 -46.18 55.43 -4.13
N GLN A 454 -46.13 54.55 -3.13
CA GLN A 454 -47.32 54.11 -2.39
C GLN A 454 -47.93 55.25 -1.55
N ASN A 455 -47.10 56.09 -0.94
CA ASN A 455 -47.54 57.30 -0.25
C ASN A 455 -48.16 58.32 -1.22
N GLN A 456 -47.56 58.53 -2.39
CA GLN A 456 -48.16 59.38 -3.42
C GLN A 456 -49.51 58.85 -3.87
N LYS A 457 -49.64 57.54 -4.13
CA LYS A 457 -50.90 56.90 -4.49
C LYS A 457 -51.97 57.16 -3.44
N LYS A 458 -51.64 57.02 -2.15
CA LYS A 458 -52.56 57.29 -1.04
C LYS A 458 -53.03 58.75 -1.02
N LYS A 459 -52.12 59.70 -1.18
CA LYS A 459 -52.45 61.14 -1.29
C LYS A 459 -53.35 61.43 -2.48
N TYR A 460 -53.10 60.83 -3.64
CA TYR A 460 -53.96 60.99 -4.82
C TYR A 460 -55.36 60.45 -4.59
N THR A 461 -55.48 59.29 -3.93
CA THR A 461 -56.79 58.71 -3.57
C THR A 461 -57.54 59.63 -2.60
N GLU A 462 -56.90 60.12 -1.54
CA GLU A 462 -57.53 61.04 -0.58
C GLU A 462 -57.96 62.35 -1.23
N MET A 463 -57.12 62.92 -2.10
CA MET A 463 -57.43 64.15 -2.83
C MET A 463 -58.62 63.97 -3.79
N MET A 464 -58.67 62.83 -4.50
CA MET A 464 -59.80 62.50 -5.37
C MET A 464 -61.10 62.30 -4.57
N SER A 465 -61.02 61.63 -3.42
CA SER A 465 -62.17 61.46 -2.52
C SER A 465 -62.68 62.79 -1.96
N SER A 466 -61.79 63.72 -1.61
CA SER A 466 -62.15 65.08 -1.18
C SER A 466 -62.86 65.86 -2.29
N LEU A 467 -62.28 65.86 -3.50
CA LEU A 467 -62.87 66.54 -4.66
C LEU A 467 -64.26 66.01 -5.00
N LEU A 468 -64.44 64.69 -4.96
CA LEU A 468 -65.75 64.06 -5.18
C LEU A 468 -66.76 64.48 -4.11
N LYS A 469 -66.32 64.64 -2.86
CA LYS A 469 -67.19 65.11 -1.78
C LYS A 469 -67.57 66.57 -1.93
N ASP A 470 -66.61 67.43 -2.24
CA ASP A 470 -66.87 68.86 -2.51
C ASP A 470 -67.84 69.03 -3.69
N LEU A 471 -67.72 68.20 -4.74
CA LEU A 471 -68.65 68.18 -5.88
C LEU A 471 -70.07 67.78 -5.49
N ILE A 472 -70.22 66.82 -4.58
CA ILE A 472 -71.53 66.41 -4.05
C ILE A 472 -72.14 67.56 -3.23
N ASP A 473 -71.36 68.16 -2.33
CA ASP A 473 -71.81 69.25 -1.46
C ASP A 473 -72.23 70.50 -2.28
N VAL A 474 -71.49 70.82 -3.35
CA VAL A 474 -71.85 71.89 -4.30
C VAL A 474 -73.13 71.55 -5.07
N GLY A 475 -73.30 70.28 -5.46
CA GLY A 475 -74.52 69.79 -6.09
C GLY A 475 -75.75 69.94 -5.20
N GLU A 476 -75.62 69.65 -3.90
CA GLU A 476 -76.67 69.85 -2.90
C GLU A 476 -76.99 71.35 -2.70
N CYS A 477 -75.98 72.21 -2.59
CA CYS A 477 -76.16 73.67 -2.47
C CYS A 477 -76.84 74.31 -3.70
N LEU A 478 -76.46 73.90 -4.91
CA LEU A 478 -77.08 74.40 -6.15
C LEU A 478 -78.54 73.98 -6.28
N ASN A 479 -78.87 72.77 -5.82
CA ASN A 479 -80.24 72.27 -5.77
C ASN A 479 -81.12 73.10 -4.83
N ASP A 480 -80.56 73.60 -3.72
CA ASP A 480 -81.27 74.45 -2.76
C ASP A 480 -81.50 75.89 -3.27
N GLN A 481 -80.57 76.46 -4.05
CA GLN A 481 -80.66 77.85 -4.55
C GLN A 481 -81.56 78.05 -5.78
N LEU A 482 -81.86 77.00 -6.55
CA LEU A 482 -82.76 77.08 -7.71
C LEU A 482 -84.25 77.30 -7.33
N THR A 483 -84.59 77.41 -6.04
CA THR A 483 -85.98 77.52 -5.56
C THR A 483 -86.44 78.91 -5.12
N LYS A 484 -85.63 79.99 -5.16
CA LYS A 484 -86.10 81.36 -4.83
C LYS A 484 -85.45 82.48 -5.65
N PRO A 485 -86.21 83.40 -6.29
CA PRO A 485 -85.66 84.53 -7.03
C PRO A 485 -85.68 85.84 -6.21
N SER A 486 -84.53 86.50 -6.07
CA SER A 486 -84.31 87.92 -6.41
C SER A 486 -82.90 88.35 -5.98
N VAL A 487 -82.13 88.98 -6.88
CA VAL A 487 -80.82 89.57 -6.54
C VAL A 487 -80.66 90.91 -7.26
N GLY A 488 -80.26 91.93 -6.49
CA GLY A 488 -79.96 93.29 -6.95
C GLY A 488 -78.52 93.45 -7.48
N ALA A 489 -78.33 94.46 -8.32
CA ALA A 489 -77.17 94.65 -9.21
C ALA A 489 -75.80 94.81 -8.53
N GLU A 490 -75.70 95.20 -7.25
CA GLU A 490 -74.42 95.30 -6.53
C GLU A 490 -73.88 93.94 -6.07
N ARG A 491 -74.75 92.96 -5.80
CA ARG A 491 -74.34 91.59 -5.46
C ARG A 491 -73.75 90.82 -6.65
N LEU A 492 -74.23 91.13 -7.86
CA LEU A 492 -73.75 90.52 -9.09
C LEU A 492 -72.27 90.82 -9.35
N ASP A 493 -71.80 92.03 -9.02
CA ASP A 493 -70.41 92.43 -9.28
C ASP A 493 -69.41 91.79 -8.29
N GLU A 494 -69.82 91.60 -7.03
CA GLU A 494 -69.09 90.79 -6.05
C GLU A 494 -69.02 89.32 -6.49
N GLU A 495 -70.13 88.75 -6.95
CA GLU A 495 -70.17 87.38 -7.49
C GLU A 495 -69.29 87.22 -8.74
N PHE A 496 -69.30 88.19 -9.67
CA PHE A 496 -68.40 88.18 -10.84
C PHE A 496 -66.92 88.29 -10.46
N THR A 497 -66.60 88.95 -9.35
CA THR A 497 -65.24 89.05 -8.82
C THR A 497 -64.79 87.71 -8.20
N VAL A 498 -65.66 87.05 -7.44
CA VAL A 498 -65.43 85.70 -6.90
C VAL A 498 -65.24 84.69 -8.03
N VAL A 499 -66.08 84.73 -9.06
CA VAL A 499 -65.97 83.87 -10.24
C VAL A 499 -64.65 84.11 -10.98
N ARG A 500 -64.21 85.37 -11.14
CA ARG A 500 -62.89 85.68 -11.74
C ARG A 500 -61.72 85.14 -10.93
N LEU A 501 -61.77 85.24 -9.60
CA LEU A 501 -60.77 84.67 -8.70
C LEU A 501 -60.73 83.14 -8.80
N TYR A 502 -61.91 82.49 -8.85
CA TYR A 502 -62.03 81.04 -9.03
C TYR A 502 -61.46 80.59 -10.37
N ILE A 503 -61.79 81.28 -11.47
CA ILE A 503 -61.24 80.98 -12.80
C ILE A 503 -59.72 81.15 -12.81
N SER A 504 -59.19 82.18 -12.12
CA SER A 504 -57.75 82.41 -12.04
C SER A 504 -57.03 81.30 -11.24
N LYS A 505 -57.63 80.84 -10.15
CA LYS A 505 -57.15 79.71 -9.34
C LYS A 505 -57.20 78.40 -10.13
N MET A 506 -58.32 78.10 -10.78
CA MET A 506 -58.46 76.94 -11.66
C MET A 506 -57.43 76.95 -12.79
N LYS A 507 -57.15 78.12 -13.38
CA LYS A 507 -56.13 78.27 -14.43
C LYS A 507 -54.72 77.97 -13.91
N THR A 508 -54.41 78.33 -12.66
CA THR A 508 -53.11 78.03 -12.05
C THR A 508 -52.98 76.55 -11.68
N GLU A 509 -54.04 75.96 -11.12
CA GLU A 509 -54.10 74.52 -10.83
C GLU A 509 -54.02 73.67 -12.12
N ALA A 510 -54.73 74.06 -13.17
CA ALA A 510 -54.67 73.40 -14.48
C ALA A 510 -53.25 73.44 -15.08
N LYS A 511 -52.52 74.55 -14.95
CA LYS A 511 -51.11 74.65 -15.36
C LYS A 511 -50.19 73.75 -14.53
N SER A 512 -50.41 73.67 -13.22
CA SER A 512 -49.64 72.78 -12.33
C SER A 512 -49.87 71.31 -12.68
N LEU A 513 -51.13 70.92 -12.90
CA LEU A 513 -51.53 69.59 -13.37
C LEU A 513 -50.90 69.27 -14.73
N GLN A 514 -50.94 70.20 -15.68
CA GLN A 514 -50.32 70.03 -16.99
C GLN A 514 -48.81 69.76 -16.87
N SER A 515 -48.10 70.51 -16.00
CA SER A 515 -46.67 70.28 -15.76
C SER A 515 -46.40 68.91 -15.13
N ARG A 516 -47.24 68.47 -14.19
CA ARG A 516 -47.11 67.17 -13.52
C ARG A 516 -47.35 66.00 -14.48
N VAL A 517 -48.37 66.10 -15.34
CA VAL A 517 -48.65 65.09 -16.37
C VAL A 517 -47.46 64.95 -17.31
N ARG A 518 -46.86 66.07 -17.72
CA ARG A 518 -45.69 66.07 -18.60
C ARG A 518 -44.47 65.38 -17.96
N GLN A 519 -44.22 65.64 -16.67
CA GLN A 519 -43.14 64.97 -15.94
C GLN A 519 -43.39 63.46 -15.78
N LEU A 520 -44.63 63.06 -15.47
CA LEU A 520 -45.01 61.65 -15.37
C LEU A 520 -44.90 60.92 -16.71
N GLU A 521 -45.16 61.61 -17.83
CA GLU A 521 -44.95 61.05 -19.16
C GLU A 521 -43.47 60.82 -19.47
N GLU A 522 -42.58 61.75 -19.08
CA GLU A 522 -41.13 61.58 -19.23
C GLU A 522 -40.60 60.41 -18.38
N GLU A 523 -41.02 60.30 -17.12
CA GLU A 523 -40.66 59.18 -16.23
C GLU A 523 -41.18 57.84 -16.76
N ARG A 524 -42.42 57.81 -17.29
CA ARG A 524 -42.99 56.60 -17.91
C ARG A 524 -42.16 56.15 -19.12
N VAL A 525 -41.69 57.09 -19.94
CA VAL A 525 -40.86 56.76 -21.11
C VAL A 525 -39.52 56.14 -20.68
N GLN A 526 -38.88 56.70 -19.65
CA GLN A 526 -37.62 56.15 -19.10
C GLN A 526 -37.81 54.74 -18.52
N HIS A 527 -38.89 54.51 -17.77
CA HIS A 527 -39.20 53.19 -17.23
C HIS A 527 -39.47 52.16 -18.32
N VAL A 528 -40.17 52.53 -19.39
CA VAL A 528 -40.39 51.66 -20.54
C VAL A 528 -39.08 51.31 -21.24
N GLN A 529 -38.12 52.25 -21.32
CA GLN A 529 -36.79 51.97 -21.86
C GLN A 529 -35.97 51.00 -20.99
N LEU A 530 -36.00 51.16 -19.67
CA LEU A 530 -35.33 50.25 -18.74
C LEU A 530 -35.92 48.84 -18.79
N MET A 531 -37.25 48.73 -18.81
CA MET A 531 -37.96 47.45 -19.01
C MET A 531 -37.53 46.77 -20.30
N ARG A 532 -37.47 47.50 -21.42
CA ARG A 532 -37.01 46.95 -22.70
C ARG A 532 -35.58 46.43 -22.63
N LYS A 533 -34.67 47.18 -22.00
CA LYS A 533 -33.27 46.77 -21.84
C LYS A 533 -33.15 45.48 -21.00
N SER A 534 -33.90 45.39 -19.90
CA SER A 534 -33.95 44.19 -19.07
C SER A 534 -34.55 42.98 -19.80
N ASP A 535 -35.56 43.20 -20.64
CA ASP A 535 -36.16 42.16 -21.47
C ASP A 535 -35.18 41.66 -22.54
N ASP A 536 -34.39 42.56 -23.14
CA ASP A 536 -33.38 42.21 -24.14
C ASP A 536 -32.21 41.43 -23.51
N GLU A 537 -31.75 41.83 -22.31
CA GLU A 537 -30.76 41.06 -21.53
C GLU A 537 -31.29 39.67 -21.14
N SER A 538 -32.56 39.58 -20.73
CA SER A 538 -33.21 38.30 -20.44
C SER A 538 -33.35 37.40 -21.67
N LYS A 539 -33.51 37.97 -22.87
CA LYS A 539 -33.52 37.21 -24.12
C LYS A 539 -32.12 36.69 -24.46
N ASP A 540 -31.08 37.52 -24.34
CA ASP A 540 -29.69 37.09 -24.59
C ASP A 540 -29.29 35.90 -23.71
N LEU A 541 -29.61 35.97 -22.41
CA LEU A 541 -29.35 34.89 -21.46
C LEU A 541 -30.10 33.59 -21.82
N ARG A 542 -31.36 33.69 -22.26
CA ARG A 542 -32.11 32.51 -22.73
C ARG A 542 -31.50 31.91 -23.99
N THR A 543 -31.06 32.73 -24.94
CA THR A 543 -30.40 32.24 -26.16
C THR A 543 -29.09 31.54 -25.82
N ARG A 544 -28.30 32.07 -24.88
CA ARG A 544 -27.06 31.42 -24.40
C ARG A 544 -27.31 30.10 -23.69
N LEU A 545 -28.32 30.05 -22.82
CA LEU A 545 -28.72 28.79 -22.16
C LEU A 545 -29.11 27.74 -23.20
N HIS A 546 -29.93 28.11 -24.18
CA HIS A 546 -30.33 27.20 -25.24
C HIS A 546 -29.14 26.72 -26.08
N ALA A 547 -28.17 27.61 -26.38
CA ALA A 547 -26.95 27.22 -27.07
C ALA A 547 -26.11 26.21 -26.27
N PHE A 548 -26.06 26.33 -24.93
CA PHE A 548 -25.40 25.34 -24.08
C PHE A 548 -26.16 24.02 -24.03
N GLU A 549 -27.49 24.03 -23.96
CA GLU A 549 -28.33 22.81 -24.02
C GLU A 549 -28.09 22.02 -25.30
N VAL A 550 -28.10 22.70 -26.45
CA VAL A 550 -27.82 22.07 -27.76
C VAL A 550 -26.40 21.51 -27.80
N LYS A 551 -25.42 22.22 -27.23
CA LYS A 551 -24.03 21.76 -27.19
C LYS A 551 -23.86 20.52 -26.30
N ILE A 552 -24.55 20.47 -25.16
CA ILE A 552 -24.57 19.28 -24.29
C ILE A 552 -25.19 18.11 -25.04
N ALA A 553 -26.36 18.28 -25.66
CA ALA A 553 -27.00 17.23 -26.46
C ALA A 553 -26.07 16.69 -27.56
N THR A 554 -25.41 17.58 -28.30
CA THR A 554 -24.46 17.19 -29.36
C THR A 554 -23.25 16.42 -28.82
N LEU A 555 -22.76 16.78 -27.62
CA LEU A 555 -21.66 16.05 -26.99
C LEU A 555 -22.11 14.66 -26.49
N THR A 556 -23.33 14.56 -25.97
CA THR A 556 -23.92 13.28 -25.59
C THR A 556 -24.05 12.35 -26.80
N ASP A 557 -24.58 12.86 -27.93
CA ASP A 557 -24.69 12.07 -29.17
C ASP A 557 -23.32 11.56 -29.65
N LYS A 558 -22.28 12.38 -29.55
CA LYS A 558 -20.90 11.98 -29.91
C LYS A 558 -20.32 10.91 -28.99
N ILE A 559 -20.68 10.96 -27.70
CA ILE A 559 -20.28 9.92 -26.74
C ILE A 559 -20.96 8.61 -27.11
N ASP A 560 -22.27 8.63 -27.36
CA ASP A 560 -23.05 7.45 -27.74
C ASP A 560 -22.55 6.84 -29.07
N GLU A 561 -22.20 7.69 -30.04
CA GLU A 561 -21.60 7.25 -31.30
C GLU A 561 -20.22 6.60 -31.10
N SER A 562 -19.39 7.19 -30.22
CA SER A 562 -18.09 6.62 -29.85
C SER A 562 -18.23 5.29 -29.13
N GLU A 563 -19.20 5.15 -28.23
CA GLU A 563 -19.50 3.89 -27.55
C GLU A 563 -20.01 2.81 -28.52
N SER A 564 -20.85 3.20 -29.48
CA SER A 564 -21.33 2.30 -30.53
C SER A 564 -20.20 1.81 -31.42
N ARG A 565 -19.28 2.70 -31.84
CA ARG A 565 -18.06 2.31 -32.57
C ARG A 565 -17.17 1.37 -31.76
N LYS A 566 -17.02 1.64 -30.45
CA LYS A 566 -16.26 0.76 -29.54
C LYS A 566 -16.87 -0.64 -29.49
N ARG A 567 -18.20 -0.77 -29.38
CA ARG A 567 -18.88 -2.07 -29.42
C ARG A 567 -18.65 -2.81 -30.74
N HIS A 568 -18.77 -2.10 -31.87
CA HIS A 568 -18.54 -2.71 -33.19
C HIS A 568 -17.09 -3.20 -33.37
N LEU A 569 -16.10 -2.42 -32.90
CA LEU A 569 -14.71 -2.84 -32.91
C LEU A 569 -14.48 -4.07 -32.02
N GLN A 570 -15.13 -4.12 -30.86
CA GLN A 570 -15.06 -5.28 -29.97
C GLN A 570 -15.60 -6.55 -30.64
N GLU A 571 -16.78 -6.47 -31.27
CA GLU A 571 -17.36 -7.59 -32.02
C GLU A 571 -16.44 -8.05 -33.17
N THR A 572 -15.76 -7.09 -33.83
CA THR A 572 -14.81 -7.41 -34.91
C THR A 572 -13.59 -8.15 -34.36
N VAL A 573 -13.06 -7.71 -33.21
CA VAL A 573 -11.95 -8.39 -32.51
C VAL A 573 -12.35 -9.80 -32.09
N ASP A 574 -13.54 -9.97 -31.52
CA ASP A 574 -14.05 -11.27 -31.08
C ASP A 574 -14.23 -12.23 -32.28
N ASN A 575 -14.74 -11.73 -33.41
CA ASN A 575 -14.85 -12.50 -34.65
C ASN A 575 -13.48 -12.91 -35.20
N MET A 576 -12.50 -12.00 -35.23
CA MET A 576 -11.13 -12.31 -35.65
C MET A 576 -10.47 -13.35 -34.72
N ASN A 577 -10.68 -13.24 -33.41
CA ASN A 577 -10.18 -14.20 -32.43
C ASN A 577 -10.82 -15.59 -32.63
N ALA A 578 -12.11 -15.66 -32.94
CA ALA A 578 -12.78 -16.90 -33.27
C ALA A 578 -12.25 -17.53 -34.57
N GLU A 579 -11.92 -16.72 -35.57
CA GLU A 579 -11.32 -17.18 -36.83
C GLU A 579 -9.89 -17.68 -36.63
N ILE A 580 -9.07 -16.99 -35.82
CA ILE A 580 -7.73 -17.44 -35.42
C ILE A 580 -7.81 -18.78 -34.67
N ALA A 581 -8.79 -18.94 -33.78
CA ALA A 581 -8.99 -20.20 -33.07
C ALA A 581 -9.34 -21.36 -34.02
N LYS A 582 -10.20 -21.11 -35.03
CA LYS A 582 -10.52 -22.09 -36.08
C LYS A 582 -9.29 -22.44 -36.91
N LEU A 583 -8.48 -21.46 -37.32
CA LEU A 583 -7.26 -21.69 -38.08
C LEU A 583 -6.24 -22.51 -37.29
N ARG A 584 -6.04 -22.20 -35.99
CA ARG A 584 -5.16 -22.97 -35.10
C ARG A 584 -5.64 -24.42 -34.91
N ALA A 585 -6.95 -24.64 -34.78
CA ALA A 585 -7.51 -25.98 -34.70
C ALA A 585 -7.31 -26.76 -36.01
N ASN A 586 -7.43 -26.08 -37.16
CA ASN A 586 -7.19 -26.68 -38.47
C ASN A 586 -5.69 -26.99 -38.70
N GLU A 587 -4.80 -26.14 -38.20
CA GLU A 587 -3.35 -26.36 -38.22
C GLU A 587 -2.94 -27.58 -37.37
N GLN A 588 -3.53 -27.73 -36.19
CA GLN A 588 -3.34 -28.93 -35.36
C GLN A 588 -3.86 -30.20 -36.07
N PHE A 589 -4.99 -30.12 -36.76
CA PHE A 589 -5.54 -31.24 -37.54
C PHE A 589 -4.63 -31.63 -38.71
N MET A 590 -4.03 -30.65 -39.41
CA MET A 590 -3.12 -30.89 -40.53
C MET A 590 -1.70 -31.31 -40.11
N SER A 591 -1.31 -31.04 -38.85
CA SER A 591 -0.01 -31.48 -38.29
C SER A 591 0.03 -32.97 -37.92
N GLY A 592 -1.13 -33.64 -37.87
CA GLY A 592 -1.27 -35.07 -37.53
C GLY A 592 -1.06 -36.03 -38.71
N SER A 593 -0.93 -35.55 -39.94
CA SER A 593 -0.79 -36.37 -41.15
C SER A 593 0.58 -36.12 -41.80
N GLY A 594 1.50 -37.07 -41.64
CA GLY A 594 2.83 -37.04 -42.23
C GLY A 594 2.84 -37.12 -43.77
N GLU A 595 3.88 -36.51 -44.33
CA GLU A 595 4.43 -36.63 -45.71
C GLU A 595 3.83 -35.84 -46.89
N GLN A 596 3.07 -34.76 -46.66
CA GLN A 596 2.74 -33.78 -47.72
C GLN A 596 3.09 -32.31 -47.41
N ASN A 597 3.93 -32.06 -46.40
CA ASN A 597 4.09 -30.72 -45.81
C ASN A 597 5.31 -29.88 -46.24
N GLU A 598 6.22 -30.36 -47.10
CA GLU A 598 7.36 -29.52 -47.53
C GLU A 598 6.97 -28.42 -48.54
N LYS A 599 5.94 -28.64 -49.37
CA LYS A 599 5.44 -27.62 -50.32
C LYS A 599 4.48 -26.61 -49.69
N ILE A 600 3.89 -26.93 -48.53
CA ILE A 600 2.94 -26.04 -47.83
C ILE A 600 3.69 -25.10 -46.88
N LEU A 601 4.77 -25.55 -46.23
CA LEU A 601 5.61 -24.71 -45.38
C LEU A 601 6.25 -23.53 -46.14
N SER A 602 6.63 -23.70 -47.41
CA SER A 602 7.20 -22.60 -48.21
C SER A 602 6.15 -21.55 -48.59
N GLY A 603 4.90 -21.96 -48.85
CA GLY A 603 3.78 -21.06 -49.09
C GLY A 603 3.33 -20.29 -47.85
N GLN A 604 3.36 -20.93 -46.68
CA GLN A 604 3.00 -20.29 -45.40
C GLN A 604 4.03 -19.26 -44.94
N SER A 605 5.32 -19.47 -45.23
CA SER A 605 6.37 -18.47 -44.97
C SER A 605 6.14 -17.17 -45.76
N ALA A 606 5.70 -17.27 -47.02
CA ALA A 606 5.40 -16.11 -47.86
C ALA A 606 4.13 -15.36 -47.42
N ILE A 607 3.11 -16.08 -46.92
CA ILE A 607 1.89 -15.47 -46.36
C ILE A 607 2.21 -14.74 -45.06
N ARG A 608 3.05 -15.33 -44.20
CA ARG A 608 3.47 -14.72 -42.95
C ARG A 608 4.28 -13.43 -43.16
N ALA A 609 5.20 -13.44 -44.14
CA ALA A 609 5.95 -12.25 -44.51
C ALA A 609 5.04 -11.11 -45.00
N LYS A 610 4.02 -11.42 -45.81
CA LYS A 610 3.02 -10.43 -46.24
C LYS A 610 2.17 -9.91 -45.08
N LEU A 611 1.79 -10.78 -44.15
CA LEU A 611 1.01 -10.38 -42.98
C LEU A 611 1.80 -9.45 -42.05
N ASP A 612 3.09 -9.72 -41.85
CA ASP A 612 3.98 -8.87 -41.06
C ASP A 612 4.21 -7.51 -41.74
N GLU A 613 4.29 -7.48 -43.08
CA GLU A 613 4.40 -6.24 -43.87
C GLU A 613 3.10 -5.41 -43.79
N GLU A 614 1.93 -6.06 -43.82
CA GLU A 614 0.62 -5.43 -43.64
C GLU A 614 0.46 -4.86 -42.22
N PHE A 615 0.88 -5.60 -41.19
CA PHE A 615 0.87 -5.15 -39.80
C PHE A 615 1.79 -3.95 -39.59
N LYS A 616 2.99 -3.97 -40.20
CA LYS A 616 3.92 -2.85 -40.13
C LYS A 616 3.33 -1.61 -40.80
N ARG A 617 2.69 -1.78 -41.95
CA ARG A 617 2.02 -0.69 -42.68
C ARG A 617 0.83 -0.12 -41.90
N GLN A 618 0.04 -0.94 -41.22
CA GLN A 618 -1.03 -0.47 -40.33
C GLN A 618 -0.46 0.25 -39.10
N SER A 619 0.60 -0.25 -38.49
CA SER A 619 1.27 0.38 -37.35
C SER A 619 1.82 1.77 -37.72
N GLU A 620 2.47 1.89 -38.89
CA GLU A 620 2.95 3.17 -39.43
C GLU A 620 1.80 4.13 -39.73
N HIS A 621 0.66 3.62 -40.23
CA HIS A 621 -0.54 4.43 -40.45
C HIS A 621 -1.13 4.98 -39.15
N TYR A 622 -1.27 4.15 -38.11
CA TYR A 622 -1.74 4.59 -36.80
C TYR A 622 -0.76 5.56 -36.13
N ALA A 623 0.54 5.34 -36.24
CA ALA A 623 1.55 6.26 -35.74
C ALA A 623 1.45 7.64 -36.43
N ALA A 624 1.22 7.68 -37.75
CA ALA A 624 1.00 8.92 -38.49
C ALA A 624 -0.30 9.62 -38.07
N GLN A 625 -1.38 8.87 -37.82
CA GLN A 625 -2.66 9.42 -37.38
C GLN A 625 -2.59 10.03 -35.97
N VAL A 626 -1.89 9.35 -35.04
CA VAL A 626 -1.63 9.86 -33.69
C VAL A 626 -0.79 11.13 -33.74
N LYS A 627 0.21 11.19 -34.64
CA LYS A 627 1.02 12.40 -34.83
C LYS A 627 0.17 13.57 -35.33
N SER A 628 -0.69 13.35 -36.33
CA SER A 628 -1.61 14.38 -36.84
C SER A 628 -2.55 14.91 -35.76
N LEU A 629 -3.07 14.04 -34.89
CA LEU A 629 -3.96 14.45 -33.80
C LEU A 629 -3.22 15.24 -32.70
N ARG A 630 -1.94 14.93 -32.46
CA ARG A 630 -1.10 15.73 -31.56
C ARG A 630 -0.83 17.12 -32.13
N ASP A 631 -0.48 17.19 -33.42
CA ASP A 631 -0.24 18.47 -34.09
C ASP A 631 -1.51 19.36 -34.09
N GLU A 632 -2.70 18.77 -34.30
CA GLU A 632 -3.98 19.49 -34.19
C GLU A 632 -4.29 19.96 -32.76
N LEU A 633 -3.94 19.16 -31.75
CA LEU A 633 -4.14 19.52 -30.34
C LEU A 633 -3.25 20.71 -29.95
N ASP A 634 -1.98 20.70 -30.38
CA ASP A 634 -1.04 21.78 -30.16
C ASP A 634 -1.49 23.08 -30.85
N GLU A 635 -2.00 22.98 -32.09
CA GLU A 635 -2.56 24.14 -32.80
C GLU A 635 -3.80 24.72 -32.09
N LYS A 636 -4.65 23.84 -31.54
CA LYS A 636 -5.82 24.26 -30.75
C LYS A 636 -5.43 24.89 -29.42
N GLN A 637 -4.40 24.37 -28.73
CA GLN A 637 -3.88 24.96 -27.50
C GLN A 637 -3.28 26.34 -27.76
N LYS A 638 -2.52 26.50 -28.84
CA LYS A 638 -1.94 27.79 -29.21
C LYS A 638 -3.00 28.85 -29.52
N LYS A 639 -4.06 28.48 -30.25
CA LYS A 639 -5.23 29.37 -30.47
C LYS A 639 -5.93 29.73 -29.17
N LEU A 640 -5.96 28.82 -28.20
CA LEU A 640 -6.60 29.03 -26.89
C LEU A 640 -5.77 29.98 -26.01
N GLU A 641 -4.45 30.01 -26.16
CA GLU A 641 -3.57 31.02 -25.56
C GLU A 641 -3.74 32.39 -26.24
N GLU A 642 -3.86 32.46 -27.56
CA GLU A 642 -4.14 33.70 -28.29
C GLU A 642 -5.50 34.33 -27.94
N TYR A 643 -6.49 33.54 -27.46
CA TYR A 643 -7.77 34.06 -26.96
C TYR A 643 -7.73 34.49 -25.48
N LYS A 644 -6.63 34.22 -24.77
CA LYS A 644 -6.45 34.61 -23.36
C LYS A 644 -5.69 35.93 -23.20
N GLU A 645 -4.97 36.37 -24.23
CA GLU A 645 -4.48 37.75 -24.39
C GLU A 645 -5.58 38.65 -24.96
#